data_AF-A0A376CHS2-F1
#
_entry.id   AF-A0A376CHS2-F1
#
_cell.length_a   1.000
_cell.length_b   1.000
_cell.length_c   1.000
_cell.angle_alpha   90.00
_cell.angle_beta   90.00
_cell.angle_gamma   90.00
#
_symmetry.space_group_name_H-M   'P 1'
#
loop_
_entity.id
_entity.type
_entity.pdbx_description
1 polymer ?
#
loop_
_entity_poly.entity_id
_entity_poly.type
_entity_poly.pdbx_seq_one_letter_code
_entity_poly.pdbx_strand_id
1 'polypeptide(L)'
;MNASSVRTMRWISLAIIAVAIFLMTLGPAEAPPSSTSMLPDDAESTAVAEERAASSEDSGNAAVVLFTGLSPETFGELQAKAEELGGPLIPNEEMDSAIVPVEVSSDSLLGNVDAVKELRANAAEGLPDGVEAQVTGPAAIDADLSGVFEGANFTLLAVTAIIVAILLIVTYRSPILWIIPLLVIGIADRVVATAYTWFLDAFGMVWNESTGGILSVLVFGAGTNYALLLISRYRDELTNYEDRFEAMARAWKPTVETILASASTVVIGVLCLLVSLTPTTRALGTAAAFGIVIAFLFGAFVLPGVLVLFGRWIFWPQRPKVGDVTTHRVFDAVGNQVAKRPGTILTTSLVFLGILCLGYFQITTGLTQSDQFIDKPESIAAAETLPDEFPDVSATPALVSTSEPAEATELLEAEGYTVTESDGLLQVSGGTTEELRSSLSGTDAKVGGADAELYDTEQAAERDRMFIFPLVLGLVFVALVFLLRSLVAPAIMVASVLLTNVAALGLGWWVSSGLFGFERFDSTTPLYAFVFLVALGIDYTIFLVTRAREAATHEGTRSGILTALSATGGVITSAGILLAAVFAALGVLPLVVLAQVGIVICLGVLLDTLIVRSLVVPSIVRLLGEKFWWPARPDHAAK
;
A
#
# COMPACT_ATOMS: atom_id res chain seq x y z
N MET A 1 5.01 -35.11 -5.06
CA MET A 1 5.14 -35.29 -6.51
C MET A 1 6.26 -36.29 -6.77
N ASN A 2 6.20 -37.05 -7.87
CA ASN A 2 7.31 -37.90 -8.31
C ASN A 2 8.05 -37.20 -9.46
N ALA A 3 9.28 -37.63 -9.77
CA ALA A 3 10.12 -37.00 -10.80
C ALA A 3 9.44 -36.95 -12.19
N SER A 4 8.61 -37.94 -12.54
CA SER A 4 7.83 -37.94 -13.79
C SER A 4 6.79 -36.81 -13.85
N SER A 5 6.12 -36.52 -12.72
CA SER A 5 5.19 -35.40 -12.62
C SER A 5 5.91 -34.07 -12.82
N VAL A 6 7.11 -33.90 -12.23
CA VAL A 6 7.93 -32.70 -12.41
C VAL A 6 8.39 -32.53 -13.86
N ARG A 7 8.71 -33.63 -14.57
CA ARG A 7 9.04 -33.58 -16.01
C ARG A 7 7.87 -33.12 -16.88
N THR A 8 6.64 -33.38 -16.45
CA THR A 8 5.43 -32.92 -17.14
C THR A 8 5.12 -31.47 -16.78
N MET A 9 5.33 -31.11 -15.52
CA MET A 9 5.12 -29.77 -14.99
C MET A 9 5.82 -28.68 -15.81
N ARG A 10 7.04 -28.90 -16.30
CA ARG A 10 7.75 -27.93 -17.14
C ARG A 10 6.97 -27.48 -18.39
N TRP A 11 6.24 -28.41 -19.02
CA TRP A 11 5.43 -28.11 -20.21
C TRP A 11 4.13 -27.42 -19.84
N ILE A 12 3.53 -27.82 -18.71
CA ILE A 12 2.35 -27.16 -18.15
C ILE A 12 2.68 -25.72 -17.79
N SER A 13 3.83 -25.46 -17.15
CA SER A 13 4.26 -24.10 -16.80
C SER A 13 4.46 -23.22 -18.03
N LEU A 14 5.04 -23.76 -19.12
CA LEU A 14 5.15 -23.02 -20.39
C LEU A 14 3.79 -22.74 -21.04
N ALA A 15 2.85 -23.70 -20.97
CA ALA A 15 1.48 -23.49 -21.45
C ALA A 15 0.75 -22.41 -20.63
N ILE A 16 0.88 -22.43 -19.29
CA ILE A 16 0.32 -21.40 -18.41
C ILE A 16 0.92 -20.03 -18.73
N ILE A 17 2.23 -19.95 -18.97
CA ILE A 17 2.89 -18.70 -19.39
C ILE A 17 2.34 -18.21 -20.74
N ALA A 18 2.15 -19.11 -21.71
CA ALA A 18 1.58 -18.73 -23.01
C ALA A 18 0.14 -18.21 -22.87
N VAL A 19 -0.68 -18.85 -22.03
CA VAL A 19 -2.04 -18.38 -21.71
C VAL A 19 -1.99 -17.04 -20.98
N ALA A 20 -1.07 -16.87 -20.03
CA ALA A 20 -0.87 -15.61 -19.32
C ALA A 20 -0.51 -14.47 -20.28
N ILE A 21 0.41 -14.69 -21.21
CA ILE A 21 0.78 -13.72 -22.24
C ILE A 21 -0.42 -13.39 -23.14
N PHE A 22 -1.23 -14.38 -23.50
CA PHE A 22 -2.46 -14.14 -24.25
C PHE A 22 -3.46 -13.29 -23.46
N LEU A 23 -3.68 -13.58 -22.16
CA LEU A 23 -4.57 -12.77 -21.31
C LEU A 23 -4.12 -11.31 -21.23
N MET A 24 -2.81 -11.04 -21.22
CA MET A 24 -2.29 -9.66 -21.23
C MET A 24 -2.69 -8.87 -22.48
N THR A 25 -3.00 -9.54 -23.60
CA THR A 25 -3.45 -8.85 -24.83
C THR A 25 -4.90 -8.36 -24.76
N LEU A 26 -5.68 -8.82 -23.78
CA LEU A 26 -7.07 -8.39 -23.59
C LEU A 26 -7.17 -7.00 -22.95
N GLY A 27 -6.10 -6.50 -22.33
CA GLY A 27 -6.09 -5.22 -21.62
C GLY A 27 -6.85 -5.25 -20.28
N PRO A 28 -6.53 -4.34 -19.34
CA PRO A 28 -7.31 -4.15 -18.12
C PRO A 28 -8.70 -3.57 -18.45
N ALA A 29 -9.67 -3.80 -17.56
CA ALA A 29 -10.92 -3.04 -17.61
C ALA A 29 -10.64 -1.59 -17.20
N GLU A 30 -11.37 -0.64 -17.80
CA GLU A 30 -11.31 0.77 -17.39
C GLU A 30 -11.87 0.92 -15.98
N ALA A 31 -11.25 1.81 -15.19
CA ALA A 31 -11.77 2.12 -13.86
C ALA A 31 -13.16 2.77 -14.00
N PRO A 32 -14.14 2.39 -13.16
CA PRO A 32 -15.44 3.04 -13.19
C PRO A 32 -15.26 4.54 -12.86
N PRO A 33 -15.91 5.45 -13.61
CA PRO A 33 -15.90 6.87 -13.28
C PRO A 33 -16.69 7.06 -11.97
N SER A 34 -15.99 7.35 -10.89
CA SER A 34 -16.63 7.66 -9.61
C SER A 34 -15.74 8.59 -8.80
N SER A 35 -16.17 9.85 -8.71
CA SER A 35 -15.58 10.86 -7.82
C SER A 35 -15.72 10.48 -6.34
N THR A 36 -16.69 9.63 -6.00
CA THR A 36 -16.99 9.23 -4.61
C THR A 36 -16.31 7.94 -4.15
N SER A 37 -15.42 7.34 -4.96
CA SER A 37 -14.80 6.03 -4.69
C SER A 37 -14.01 5.93 -3.37
N MET A 38 -13.42 7.05 -2.96
CA MET A 38 -12.64 7.15 -1.71
C MET A 38 -13.50 7.58 -0.53
N LEU A 39 -14.77 7.93 -0.74
CA LEU A 39 -15.64 8.45 0.29
C LEU A 39 -16.39 7.34 1.03
N PRO A 40 -16.73 7.52 2.31
CA PRO A 40 -17.49 6.53 3.08
C PRO A 40 -18.96 6.48 2.64
N ASP A 41 -19.54 5.27 2.50
CA ASP A 41 -20.90 5.08 1.96
C ASP A 41 -22.00 5.91 2.65
N ASP A 42 -21.88 6.14 3.97
CA ASP A 42 -22.91 6.78 4.82
C ASP A 42 -22.60 8.27 5.13
N ALA A 43 -21.67 8.91 4.41
CA ALA A 43 -21.23 10.28 4.70
C ALA A 43 -22.08 11.36 3.99
N GLU A 44 -22.25 12.52 4.63
CA GLU A 44 -22.92 13.68 4.02
C GLU A 44 -22.18 14.17 2.77
N SER A 45 -20.84 14.22 2.83
CA SER A 45 -20.01 14.60 1.69
C SER A 45 -20.19 13.69 0.49
N THR A 46 -20.44 12.39 0.72
CA THR A 46 -20.73 11.42 -0.35
C THR A 46 -22.06 11.74 -1.02
N ALA A 47 -23.11 12.01 -0.24
CA ALA A 47 -24.40 12.38 -0.81
C ALA A 47 -24.34 13.67 -1.64
N VAL A 48 -23.60 14.68 -1.17
CA VAL A 48 -23.40 15.94 -1.90
C VAL A 48 -22.58 15.72 -3.18
N ALA A 49 -21.55 14.89 -3.12
CA ALA A 49 -20.73 14.56 -4.28
C ALA A 49 -21.49 13.74 -5.33
N GLU A 50 -22.36 12.81 -4.91
CA GLU A 50 -23.27 12.07 -5.80
C GLU A 50 -24.30 12.98 -6.47
N GLU A 51 -24.88 13.92 -5.73
CA GLU A 51 -25.82 14.90 -6.28
C GLU A 51 -25.13 15.84 -7.28
N ARG A 52 -23.92 16.30 -6.96
CA ARG A 52 -23.08 17.06 -7.89
C ARG A 52 -22.80 16.26 -9.16
N ALA A 53 -22.43 14.98 -9.02
CA ALA A 53 -22.17 14.09 -10.16
C ALA A 53 -23.41 13.84 -11.02
N ALA A 54 -24.60 13.71 -10.41
CA ALA A 54 -25.85 13.51 -11.13
C ALA A 54 -26.32 14.78 -11.88
N SER A 55 -26.04 15.96 -11.33
CA SER A 55 -26.36 17.25 -11.96
C SER A 55 -25.39 17.62 -13.10
N SER A 56 -24.24 16.94 -13.20
CA SER A 56 -23.14 17.29 -14.09
C SER A 56 -22.97 16.44 -15.36
N GLU A 57 -23.99 15.68 -15.78
CA GLU A 57 -23.98 14.96 -17.08
C GLU A 57 -23.74 15.88 -18.31
N ASP A 58 -23.74 17.22 -18.14
CA ASP A 58 -23.45 18.20 -19.20
C ASP A 58 -22.59 19.42 -18.71
N SER A 59 -22.02 19.41 -17.49
CA SER A 59 -21.30 20.56 -16.91
C SER A 59 -19.84 20.24 -16.58
N GLY A 60 -18.89 21.01 -17.10
CA GLY A 60 -17.47 20.83 -16.84
C GLY A 60 -17.07 21.02 -15.36
N ASN A 61 -15.92 20.48 -14.97
CA ASN A 61 -15.34 20.76 -13.66
C ASN A 61 -14.84 22.21 -13.59
N ALA A 62 -15.11 22.89 -12.48
CA ALA A 62 -14.63 24.25 -12.27
C ALA A 62 -13.10 24.29 -12.13
N ALA A 63 -12.48 25.21 -12.85
CA ALA A 63 -11.11 25.65 -12.69
C ALA A 63 -11.09 27.17 -12.45
N VAL A 64 -10.06 27.65 -11.76
CA VAL A 64 -9.82 29.09 -11.57
C VAL A 64 -8.43 29.40 -12.08
N VAL A 65 -8.34 30.31 -13.04
CA VAL A 65 -7.06 30.88 -13.47
C VAL A 65 -6.79 32.12 -12.63
N LEU A 66 -5.73 32.09 -11.84
CA LEU A 66 -5.26 33.21 -11.02
C LEU A 66 -4.12 33.92 -11.76
N PHE A 67 -4.29 35.22 -12.01
CA PHE A 67 -3.26 36.11 -12.50
C PHE A 67 -2.73 36.99 -11.37
N THR A 68 -1.41 37.06 -11.21
CA THR A 68 -0.74 37.90 -10.21
C THR A 68 0.30 38.81 -10.87
N GLY A 69 0.68 39.89 -10.18
CA GLY A 69 1.68 40.84 -10.69
C GLY A 69 1.11 41.84 -11.69
N LEU A 70 -0.19 42.12 -11.60
CA LEU A 70 -0.88 43.04 -12.49
C LEU A 70 -0.52 44.49 -12.21
N SER A 71 -0.63 45.30 -13.27
CA SER A 71 -0.59 46.75 -13.20
C SER A 71 -1.83 47.32 -13.90
N PRO A 72 -2.27 48.54 -13.58
CA PRO A 72 -3.44 49.15 -14.21
C PRO A 72 -3.37 49.22 -15.75
N GLU A 73 -2.17 49.18 -16.33
CA GLU A 73 -1.94 49.19 -17.78
C GLU A 73 -2.10 47.80 -18.43
N THR A 74 -1.81 46.72 -17.69
CA THR A 74 -1.89 45.33 -18.19
C THR A 74 -3.29 44.73 -18.10
N PHE A 75 -4.18 45.34 -17.29
CA PHE A 75 -5.55 44.87 -17.08
C PHE A 75 -6.38 44.82 -18.37
N GLY A 76 -6.20 45.82 -19.25
CA GLY A 76 -6.93 45.88 -20.53
C GLY A 76 -6.53 44.78 -21.52
N GLU A 77 -5.30 44.27 -21.43
CA GLU A 77 -4.81 43.19 -22.29
C GLU A 77 -5.32 41.82 -21.81
N LEU A 78 -5.50 41.65 -20.49
CA LEU A 78 -6.04 40.44 -19.88
C LEU A 78 -7.54 40.25 -20.09
N GLN A 79 -8.30 41.33 -20.33
CA GLN A 79 -9.74 41.22 -20.60
C GLN A 79 -10.00 40.33 -21.83
N ALA A 80 -9.25 40.53 -22.92
CA ALA A 80 -9.36 39.72 -24.12
C ALA A 80 -8.89 38.27 -23.87
N LYS A 81 -7.91 38.10 -22.98
CA LYS A 81 -7.39 36.79 -22.60
C LYS A 81 -8.39 35.99 -21.77
N ALA A 82 -9.08 36.63 -20.82
CA ALA A 82 -10.13 36.00 -20.02
C ALA A 82 -11.28 35.49 -20.90
N GLU A 83 -11.71 36.30 -21.89
CA GLU A 83 -12.71 35.87 -22.88
C GLU A 83 -12.24 34.68 -23.72
N GLU A 84 -10.96 34.62 -24.10
CA GLU A 84 -10.37 33.46 -24.79
C GLU A 84 -10.36 32.20 -23.92
N LEU A 85 -10.06 32.35 -22.62
CA LEU A 85 -10.08 31.27 -21.64
C LEU A 85 -11.49 30.80 -21.29
N GLY A 86 -12.53 31.54 -21.69
CA GLY A 86 -13.93 31.16 -21.52
C GLY A 86 -14.60 31.66 -20.24
N GLY A 87 -14.03 32.68 -19.58
CA GLY A 87 -14.57 33.22 -18.33
C GLY A 87 -14.45 34.75 -18.18
N PRO A 88 -15.19 35.38 -17.26
CA PRO A 88 -15.04 36.80 -16.98
C PRO A 88 -13.76 37.09 -16.18
N LEU A 89 -13.10 38.22 -16.46
CA LEU A 89 -12.00 38.73 -15.64
C LEU A 89 -12.55 39.42 -14.39
N ILE A 90 -12.19 38.92 -13.20
CA ILE A 90 -12.62 39.47 -11.91
C ILE A 90 -11.38 39.99 -11.17
N PRO A 91 -11.17 41.32 -11.08
CA PRO A 91 -10.07 41.90 -10.31
C PRO A 91 -10.28 41.77 -8.80
N ASN A 92 -9.18 41.75 -8.04
CA ASN A 92 -9.21 42.01 -6.61
C ASN A 92 -9.37 43.51 -6.30
N GLU A 93 -9.53 43.87 -5.01
CA GLU A 93 -9.70 45.26 -4.60
C GLU A 93 -8.48 46.15 -4.92
N GLU A 94 -7.27 45.57 -4.86
CA GLU A 94 -6.00 46.28 -5.08
C GLU A 94 -5.62 46.43 -6.57
N MET A 95 -6.34 45.75 -7.47
CA MET A 95 -6.11 45.72 -8.93
C MET A 95 -4.73 45.19 -9.35
N ASP A 96 -4.08 44.40 -8.50
CA ASP A 96 -2.79 43.75 -8.74
C ASP A 96 -2.91 42.23 -8.97
N SER A 97 -4.10 41.66 -8.73
CA SER A 97 -4.44 40.27 -9.03
C SER A 97 -5.83 40.16 -9.66
N ALA A 98 -6.05 39.13 -10.48
CA ALA A 98 -7.34 38.86 -11.12
C ALA A 98 -7.59 37.36 -11.26
N ILE A 99 -8.85 36.94 -11.14
CA ILE A 99 -9.27 35.57 -11.39
C ILE A 99 -10.14 35.46 -12.64
N VAL A 100 -10.07 34.30 -13.30
CA VAL A 100 -10.97 33.89 -14.37
C VAL A 100 -11.51 32.51 -14.02
N PRO A 101 -12.78 32.39 -13.59
CA PRO A 101 -13.43 31.10 -13.42
C PRO A 101 -13.73 30.49 -14.80
N VAL A 102 -13.31 29.25 -15.01
CA VAL A 102 -13.42 28.52 -16.28
C VAL A 102 -14.02 27.15 -16.02
N GLU A 103 -14.88 26.68 -16.91
CA GLU A 103 -15.38 25.30 -16.90
C GLU A 103 -14.53 24.40 -17.80
N VAL A 104 -13.96 23.34 -17.23
CA VAL A 104 -13.18 22.33 -17.95
C VAL A 104 -14.05 21.11 -18.17
N SER A 105 -14.53 20.93 -19.40
CA SER A 105 -15.30 19.76 -19.80
C SER A 105 -14.37 18.63 -20.26
N SER A 106 -14.53 17.43 -19.72
CA SER A 106 -13.76 16.26 -20.15
C SER A 106 -14.55 14.96 -20.05
N ASP A 107 -14.37 14.07 -21.02
CA ASP A 107 -15.06 12.78 -21.09
C ASP A 107 -14.38 11.67 -20.25
N SER A 108 -13.19 11.95 -19.69
CA SER A 108 -12.41 10.98 -18.90
C SER A 108 -11.37 11.67 -18.00
N LEU A 109 -10.89 10.97 -16.97
CA LEU A 109 -9.84 11.49 -16.06
C LEU A 109 -8.55 11.88 -16.80
N LEU A 110 -8.09 11.07 -17.76
CA LEU A 110 -6.93 11.42 -18.59
C LEU A 110 -7.24 12.59 -19.54
N GLY A 111 -8.47 12.67 -20.05
CA GLY A 111 -8.93 13.83 -20.81
C GLY A 111 -8.90 15.13 -19.98
N ASN A 112 -9.23 15.06 -18.69
CA ASN A 112 -9.11 16.19 -17.77
C ASN A 112 -7.64 16.64 -17.60
N VAL A 113 -6.71 15.69 -17.49
CA VAL A 113 -5.26 15.99 -17.41
C VAL A 113 -4.81 16.80 -18.64
N ASP A 114 -5.19 16.35 -19.83
CA ASP A 114 -4.83 17.03 -21.08
C ASP A 114 -5.52 18.39 -21.21
N ALA A 115 -6.80 18.50 -20.85
CA ALA A 115 -7.57 19.74 -20.90
C ALA A 115 -7.01 20.81 -19.94
N VAL A 116 -6.65 20.44 -18.71
CA VAL A 116 -6.01 21.37 -17.76
C VAL A 116 -4.61 21.76 -18.24
N LYS A 117 -3.85 20.84 -18.86
CA LYS A 117 -2.56 21.16 -19.49
C LYS A 117 -2.71 22.22 -20.58
N GLU A 118 -3.73 22.08 -21.43
CA GLU A 118 -4.04 23.04 -22.48
C GLU A 118 -4.48 24.38 -21.88
N LEU A 119 -5.33 24.36 -20.84
CA LEU A 119 -5.74 25.57 -20.11
C LEU A 119 -4.54 26.32 -19.52
N ARG A 120 -3.60 25.61 -18.87
CA ARG A 120 -2.35 26.18 -18.35
C ARG A 120 -1.50 26.80 -19.44
N ALA A 121 -1.31 26.08 -20.55
CA ALA A 121 -0.54 26.58 -21.69
C ALA A 121 -1.18 27.84 -22.28
N ASN A 122 -2.49 27.84 -22.48
CA ASN A 122 -3.25 28.97 -23.00
C ASN A 122 -3.20 30.16 -22.04
N ALA A 123 -3.33 29.93 -20.72
CA ALA A 123 -3.25 30.98 -19.71
C ALA A 123 -1.86 31.64 -19.65
N ALA A 124 -0.79 30.86 -19.84
CA ALA A 124 0.58 31.35 -19.84
C ALA A 124 1.00 32.02 -21.17
N GLU A 125 0.31 31.73 -22.28
CA GLU A 125 0.70 32.23 -23.60
C GLU A 125 0.35 33.71 -23.80
N GLY A 126 1.37 34.50 -24.18
CA GLY A 126 1.20 35.90 -24.55
C GLY A 126 1.01 36.84 -23.37
N LEU A 127 1.40 36.43 -22.16
CA LEU A 127 1.32 37.27 -20.97
C LEU A 127 2.26 38.50 -21.03
N PRO A 128 1.83 39.65 -20.50
CA PRO A 128 2.70 40.81 -20.33
C PRO A 128 3.89 40.53 -19.39
N ASP A 129 4.99 41.26 -19.57
CA ASP A 129 6.19 41.11 -18.74
C ASP A 129 5.87 41.35 -17.25
N GLY A 130 6.11 40.34 -16.41
CA GLY A 130 5.91 40.40 -14.95
C GLY A 130 4.58 39.84 -14.45
N VAL A 131 3.66 39.46 -15.35
CA VAL A 131 2.41 38.77 -14.99
C VAL A 131 2.64 37.25 -14.97
N GLU A 132 2.22 36.60 -13.90
CA GLU A 132 2.21 35.14 -13.78
C GLU A 132 0.76 34.63 -13.82
N ALA A 133 0.53 33.50 -14.50
CA ALA A 133 -0.75 32.83 -14.53
C ALA A 133 -0.61 31.43 -13.95
N GLN A 134 -1.51 31.08 -13.02
CA GLN A 134 -1.56 29.77 -12.38
C GLN A 134 -2.99 29.24 -12.40
N VAL A 135 -3.17 27.93 -12.53
CA VAL A 135 -4.48 27.29 -12.64
C VAL A 135 -4.75 26.40 -11.43
N THR A 136 -5.82 26.70 -10.71
CA THR A 136 -6.31 25.98 -9.53
C THR A 136 -7.78 25.57 -9.66
N GLY A 137 -8.39 25.13 -8.57
CA GLY A 137 -9.76 24.61 -8.49
C GLY A 137 -9.84 23.10 -8.65
N PRO A 138 -11.03 22.51 -8.42
CA PRO A 138 -11.24 21.06 -8.43
C PRO A 138 -10.72 20.37 -9.70
N ALA A 139 -10.97 20.94 -10.89
CA ALA A 139 -10.51 20.34 -12.15
C ALA A 139 -8.98 20.20 -12.21
N ALA A 140 -8.26 21.24 -11.75
CA ALA A 140 -6.80 21.30 -11.81
C ALA A 140 -6.15 20.40 -10.74
N ILE A 141 -6.74 20.33 -9.54
CA ILE A 141 -6.29 19.44 -8.47
C ILE A 141 -6.47 17.98 -8.89
N ASP A 142 -7.63 17.61 -9.44
CA ASP A 142 -7.90 16.26 -9.94
C ASP A 142 -6.97 15.88 -11.10
N ALA A 143 -6.69 16.83 -11.99
CA ALA A 143 -5.74 16.64 -13.10
C ALA A 143 -4.32 16.41 -12.58
N ASP A 144 -3.85 17.15 -11.58
CA ASP A 144 -2.53 16.94 -11.00
C ASP A 144 -2.45 15.60 -10.24
N LEU A 145 -3.50 15.23 -9.51
CA LEU A 145 -3.58 13.95 -8.82
C LEU A 145 -3.55 12.76 -9.80
N SER A 146 -4.30 12.85 -10.89
CA SER A 146 -4.34 11.81 -11.94
C SER A 146 -3.05 11.78 -12.77
N GLY A 147 -2.51 12.96 -13.10
CA GLY A 147 -1.26 13.10 -13.86
C GLY A 147 -0.05 12.50 -13.14
N VAL A 148 -0.05 12.48 -11.80
CA VAL A 148 0.98 11.79 -11.00
C VAL A 148 1.05 10.29 -11.27
N PHE A 149 -0.07 9.66 -11.61
CA PHE A 149 -0.12 8.23 -11.94
C PHE A 149 0.16 7.94 -13.41
N GLU A 150 0.19 8.96 -14.28
CA GLU A 150 0.54 8.81 -15.69
C GLU A 150 1.99 8.29 -15.82
N GLY A 151 2.15 7.07 -16.35
CA GLY A 151 3.48 6.42 -16.45
C GLY A 151 4.06 5.91 -15.13
N ALA A 152 3.46 6.21 -13.97
CA ALA A 152 3.88 5.76 -12.65
C ALA A 152 3.97 4.25 -12.53
N ASN A 153 3.00 3.51 -13.08
CA ASN A 153 2.96 2.05 -13.02
C ASN A 153 4.19 1.41 -13.71
N PHE A 154 4.69 2.03 -14.79
CA PHE A 154 5.91 1.57 -15.45
C PHE A 154 7.15 1.86 -14.59
N THR A 155 7.25 3.08 -14.04
CA THR A 155 8.36 3.48 -13.16
C THR A 155 8.43 2.61 -11.90
N LEU A 156 7.30 2.42 -11.22
CA LEU A 156 7.19 1.58 -10.03
C LEU A 156 7.61 0.14 -10.33
N LEU A 157 7.12 -0.45 -11.43
CA LEU A 157 7.53 -1.79 -11.84
C LEU A 157 9.04 -1.85 -12.10
N ALA A 158 9.58 -0.88 -12.85
CA ALA A 158 10.99 -0.86 -13.22
C ALA A 158 11.89 -0.76 -11.98
N VAL A 159 11.60 0.16 -11.06
CA VAL A 159 12.36 0.32 -9.81
C VAL A 159 12.25 -0.93 -8.94
N THR A 160 11.04 -1.46 -8.76
CA THR A 160 10.82 -2.67 -7.98
C THR A 160 11.57 -3.87 -8.56
N ALA A 161 11.54 -4.03 -9.89
CA ALA A 161 12.27 -5.08 -10.59
C ALA A 161 13.80 -4.93 -10.43
N ILE A 162 14.33 -3.71 -10.51
CA ILE A 162 15.76 -3.45 -10.31
C ILE A 162 16.17 -3.78 -8.87
N ILE A 163 15.41 -3.33 -7.88
CA ILE A 163 15.66 -3.61 -6.46
C ILE A 163 15.71 -5.12 -6.23
N VAL A 164 14.70 -5.85 -6.70
CA VAL A 164 14.65 -7.30 -6.54
C VAL A 164 15.76 -8.01 -7.32
N ALA A 165 16.07 -7.56 -8.54
CA ALA A 165 17.18 -8.11 -9.31
C ALA A 165 18.50 -8.00 -8.52
N ILE A 166 18.80 -6.81 -7.98
CA ILE A 166 19.99 -6.57 -7.14
C ILE A 166 19.98 -7.48 -5.92
N LEU A 167 18.87 -7.55 -5.20
CA LEU A 167 18.77 -8.37 -3.98
C LEU A 167 18.88 -9.87 -4.25
N LEU A 168 18.31 -10.37 -5.35
CA LEU A 168 18.46 -11.76 -5.77
C LEU A 168 19.89 -12.07 -6.20
N ILE A 169 20.55 -11.15 -6.92
CA ILE A 169 21.97 -11.27 -7.27
C ILE A 169 22.82 -11.36 -6.00
N VAL A 170 22.59 -10.49 -5.02
CA VAL A 170 23.33 -10.48 -3.75
C VAL A 170 23.07 -11.74 -2.93
N THR A 171 21.80 -12.14 -2.81
CA THR A 171 21.36 -13.29 -2.00
C THR A 171 21.90 -14.61 -2.54
N TYR A 172 21.77 -14.84 -3.85
CA TYR A 172 22.20 -16.10 -4.47
C TYR A 172 23.62 -16.06 -5.03
N ARG A 173 24.25 -14.88 -5.05
CA ARG A 173 25.56 -14.64 -5.68
C ARG A 173 25.61 -15.11 -7.13
N SER A 174 24.47 -15.10 -7.83
CA SER A 174 24.35 -15.57 -9.21
C SER A 174 23.84 -14.45 -10.12
N PRO A 175 24.56 -14.12 -11.20
CA PRO A 175 24.17 -13.05 -12.11
C PRO A 175 23.05 -13.43 -13.09
N ILE A 176 22.60 -14.70 -13.09
CA ILE A 176 21.64 -15.23 -14.07
C ILE A 176 20.35 -15.68 -13.38
N LEU A 177 20.45 -16.25 -12.17
CA LEU A 177 19.32 -16.85 -11.49
C LEU A 177 18.16 -15.88 -11.29
N TRP A 178 18.43 -14.59 -11.04
CA TRP A 178 17.41 -13.57 -10.78
C TRP A 178 16.41 -13.38 -11.92
N ILE A 179 16.81 -13.65 -13.17
CA ILE A 179 15.96 -13.46 -14.36
C ILE A 179 14.74 -14.39 -14.32
N ILE A 180 14.92 -15.63 -13.86
CA ILE A 180 13.86 -16.65 -13.86
C ILE A 180 12.70 -16.28 -12.93
N PRO A 181 12.91 -16.09 -11.61
CA PRO A 181 11.82 -15.72 -10.71
C PRO A 181 11.24 -14.34 -11.08
N LEU A 182 12.07 -13.36 -11.45
CA LEU A 182 11.58 -12.04 -11.81
C LEU A 182 10.68 -12.08 -13.05
N LEU A 183 11.02 -12.87 -14.06
CA LEU A 183 10.18 -13.06 -15.24
C LEU A 183 8.86 -13.76 -14.88
N VAL A 184 8.91 -14.84 -14.09
CA VAL A 184 7.71 -15.58 -13.70
C VAL A 184 6.76 -14.72 -12.85
N ILE A 185 7.31 -13.97 -11.90
CA ILE A 185 6.53 -13.10 -11.00
C ILE A 185 6.07 -11.84 -11.73
N GLY A 186 6.88 -11.26 -12.61
CA GLY A 186 6.46 -10.15 -13.45
C GLY A 186 5.29 -10.54 -14.37
N ILE A 187 5.31 -11.75 -14.94
CA ILE A 187 4.17 -12.29 -15.69
C ILE A 187 2.96 -12.47 -14.76
N ALA A 188 3.15 -13.01 -13.56
CA ALA A 188 2.08 -13.16 -12.57
C ALA A 188 1.44 -11.81 -12.22
N ASP A 189 2.26 -10.79 -11.95
CA ASP A 189 1.84 -9.42 -11.66
C ASP A 189 1.02 -8.83 -12.81
N ARG A 190 1.46 -8.98 -14.06
CA ARG A 190 0.68 -8.52 -15.23
C ARG A 190 -0.65 -9.25 -15.39
N VAL A 191 -0.69 -10.55 -15.11
CA VAL A 191 -1.94 -11.32 -15.09
C VAL A 191 -2.86 -10.81 -13.98
N VAL A 192 -2.32 -10.54 -12.79
CA VAL A 192 -3.09 -9.95 -11.69
C VAL A 192 -3.63 -8.61 -12.14
N ALA A 193 -2.78 -7.67 -12.55
CA ALA A 193 -3.12 -6.31 -12.98
C ALA A 193 -4.23 -6.27 -14.04
N THR A 194 -4.27 -7.27 -14.91
CA THR A 194 -5.37 -7.44 -15.85
C THR A 194 -6.58 -8.03 -15.13
N ALA A 195 -6.49 -9.27 -14.65
CA ALA A 195 -7.64 -10.04 -14.18
C ALA A 195 -8.36 -9.46 -12.96
N TYR A 196 -7.68 -8.72 -12.08
CA TYR A 196 -8.33 -8.13 -10.90
C TYR A 196 -9.32 -7.03 -11.29
N THR A 197 -9.02 -6.23 -12.32
CA THR A 197 -9.92 -5.16 -12.78
C THR A 197 -11.24 -5.74 -13.28
N TRP A 198 -11.18 -6.77 -14.13
CA TRP A 198 -12.34 -7.52 -14.59
C TRP A 198 -13.10 -8.20 -13.44
N PHE A 199 -12.37 -8.70 -12.44
CA PHE A 199 -12.98 -9.30 -11.26
C PHE A 199 -13.74 -8.23 -10.45
N LEU A 200 -13.10 -7.12 -10.12
CA LEU A 200 -13.74 -6.04 -9.34
C LEU A 200 -14.96 -5.47 -10.06
N ASP A 201 -14.84 -5.23 -11.37
CA ASP A 201 -15.94 -4.77 -12.22
C ASP A 201 -17.12 -5.76 -12.22
N ALA A 202 -16.86 -7.06 -12.32
CA ALA A 202 -17.90 -8.09 -12.26
C ALA A 202 -18.66 -8.15 -10.92
N PHE A 203 -18.06 -7.65 -9.83
CA PHE A 203 -18.70 -7.54 -8.53
C PHE A 203 -19.20 -6.12 -8.21
N GLY A 204 -19.11 -5.18 -9.16
CA GLY A 204 -19.49 -3.79 -8.97
C GLY A 204 -18.66 -3.08 -7.90
N MET A 205 -17.41 -3.51 -7.68
CA MET A 205 -16.52 -2.90 -6.70
C MET A 205 -15.77 -1.73 -7.31
N VAL A 206 -15.80 -0.60 -6.60
CA VAL A 206 -15.15 0.64 -7.02
C VAL A 206 -13.67 0.63 -6.65
N TRP A 207 -12.80 0.95 -7.61
CA TRP A 207 -11.34 0.95 -7.45
C TRP A 207 -10.68 2.11 -8.19
N ASN A 208 -9.43 2.39 -7.83
CA ASN A 208 -8.63 3.49 -8.38
C ASN A 208 -7.17 3.04 -8.63
N GLU A 209 -6.35 3.94 -9.15
CA GLU A 209 -4.97 3.64 -9.54
C GLU A 209 -4.05 3.30 -8.36
N SER A 210 -4.32 3.84 -7.17
CA SER A 210 -3.58 3.50 -5.95
C SER A 210 -3.77 2.03 -5.56
N THR A 211 -4.96 1.47 -5.81
CA THR A 211 -5.25 0.04 -5.62
C THR A 211 -4.30 -0.82 -6.47
N GLY A 212 -4.11 -0.47 -7.74
CA GLY A 212 -3.20 -1.16 -8.65
C GLY A 212 -1.74 -1.05 -8.23
N GLY A 213 -1.29 0.13 -7.81
CA GLY A 213 0.08 0.37 -7.34
C GLY A 213 0.45 -0.46 -6.10
N ILE A 214 -0.41 -0.43 -5.07
CA ILE A 214 -0.22 -1.21 -3.83
C ILE A 214 -0.27 -2.71 -4.12
N LEU A 215 -1.23 -3.15 -4.95
CA LEU A 215 -1.39 -4.53 -5.36
C LEU A 215 -0.13 -5.06 -6.06
N SER A 216 0.44 -4.28 -6.97
CA SER A 216 1.63 -4.70 -7.73
C SER A 216 2.83 -4.92 -6.80
N VAL A 217 3.08 -3.98 -5.88
CA VAL A 217 4.14 -4.11 -4.86
C VAL A 217 3.92 -5.34 -3.98
N LEU A 218 2.69 -5.58 -3.53
CA LEU A 218 2.34 -6.73 -2.72
C LEU A 218 2.58 -8.06 -3.46
N VAL A 219 2.10 -8.18 -4.70
CA VAL A 219 2.24 -9.39 -5.53
C VAL A 219 3.70 -9.66 -5.84
N PHE A 220 4.46 -8.61 -6.19
CA PHE A 220 5.86 -8.75 -6.48
C PHE A 220 6.68 -9.13 -5.24
N GLY A 221 6.40 -8.50 -4.10
CA GLY A 221 7.04 -8.81 -2.81
C GLY A 221 6.75 -10.22 -2.34
N ALA A 222 5.46 -10.59 -2.25
CA ALA A 222 5.03 -11.92 -1.82
C ALA A 222 5.46 -13.01 -2.80
N GLY A 223 5.26 -12.80 -4.10
CA GLY A 223 5.66 -13.73 -5.16
C GLY A 223 7.16 -14.00 -5.16
N THR A 224 7.98 -12.96 -4.96
CA THR A 224 9.44 -13.11 -4.87
C THR A 224 9.86 -13.84 -3.60
N ASN A 225 9.19 -13.58 -2.49
CA ASN A 225 9.42 -14.34 -1.26
C ASN A 225 9.12 -15.84 -1.46
N TYR A 226 7.97 -16.17 -2.08
CA TYR A 226 7.61 -17.56 -2.39
C TYR A 226 8.64 -18.23 -3.30
N ALA A 227 9.14 -17.49 -4.30
CA ALA A 227 10.21 -17.94 -5.16
C ALA A 227 11.50 -18.20 -4.39
N LEU A 228 11.87 -17.31 -3.47
CA LEU A 228 13.09 -17.42 -2.67
C LEU A 228 13.05 -18.67 -1.79
N LEU A 229 11.92 -18.94 -1.12
CA LEU A 229 11.73 -20.15 -0.31
C LEU A 229 11.85 -21.43 -1.13
N LEU A 230 11.21 -21.47 -2.30
CA LEU A 230 11.28 -22.62 -3.20
C LEU A 230 12.69 -22.82 -3.75
N ILE A 231 13.34 -21.76 -4.23
CA ILE A 231 14.69 -21.82 -4.82
C ILE A 231 15.70 -22.23 -3.75
N SER A 232 15.58 -21.73 -2.52
CA SER A 232 16.44 -22.13 -1.41
C SER A 232 16.31 -23.63 -1.15
N ARG A 233 15.09 -24.14 -0.96
CA ARG A 233 14.87 -25.59 -0.75
C ARG A 233 15.34 -26.43 -1.93
N TYR A 234 15.08 -26.00 -3.15
CA TYR A 234 15.51 -26.71 -4.36
C TYR A 234 17.05 -26.75 -4.46
N ARG A 235 17.72 -25.65 -4.12
CA ARG A 235 19.19 -25.59 -4.07
C ARG A 235 19.75 -26.56 -3.02
N ASP A 236 19.13 -26.64 -1.86
CA ASP A 236 19.51 -27.59 -0.80
C ASP A 236 19.31 -29.04 -1.26
N GLU A 237 18.19 -29.38 -1.92
CA GLU A 237 17.98 -30.74 -2.41
C GLU A 237 18.94 -31.15 -3.55
N LEU A 238 19.48 -30.19 -4.32
CA LEU A 238 20.50 -30.45 -5.34
C LEU A 238 21.85 -30.89 -4.76
N THR A 239 22.10 -30.70 -3.46
CA THR A 239 23.27 -31.25 -2.76
C THR A 239 23.07 -32.69 -2.29
N ASN A 240 21.82 -33.19 -2.30
CA ASN A 240 21.50 -34.57 -1.93
C ASN A 240 21.24 -35.47 -3.15
N TYR A 241 20.66 -34.90 -4.22
CA TYR A 241 20.23 -35.67 -5.40
C TYR A 241 20.94 -35.18 -6.67
N GLU A 242 21.32 -36.12 -7.55
CA GLU A 242 21.93 -35.80 -8.86
C GLU A 242 20.90 -35.28 -9.88
N ASP A 243 19.75 -35.96 -10.00
CA ASP A 243 18.68 -35.58 -10.92
C ASP A 243 17.93 -34.35 -10.41
N ARG A 244 17.92 -33.28 -11.22
CA ARG A 244 17.17 -32.05 -10.96
C ARG A 244 15.67 -32.28 -10.78
N PHE A 245 15.10 -33.26 -11.49
CA PHE A 245 13.68 -33.56 -11.40
C PHE A 245 13.33 -34.23 -10.07
N GLU A 246 14.23 -35.06 -9.54
CA GLU A 246 14.09 -35.68 -8.23
C GLU A 246 14.31 -34.66 -7.11
N ALA A 247 15.35 -33.84 -7.21
CA ALA A 247 15.60 -32.74 -6.28
C ALA A 247 14.39 -31.80 -6.16
N MET A 248 13.82 -31.37 -7.29
CA MET A 248 12.62 -30.53 -7.28
C MET A 248 11.39 -31.28 -6.73
N ALA A 249 11.22 -32.56 -7.04
CA ALA A 249 10.10 -33.35 -6.51
C ALA A 249 10.12 -33.44 -4.97
N ARG A 250 11.32 -33.51 -4.37
CA ARG A 250 11.54 -33.52 -2.91
C ARG A 250 11.34 -32.13 -2.30
N ALA A 251 11.84 -31.08 -2.95
CA ALA A 251 11.67 -29.71 -2.48
C ALA A 251 10.22 -29.23 -2.55
N TRP A 252 9.45 -29.65 -3.57
CA TRP A 252 8.18 -29.05 -3.92
C TRP A 252 7.10 -29.17 -2.83
N LYS A 253 6.71 -30.39 -2.43
CA LYS A 253 5.55 -30.60 -1.54
C LYS A 253 5.72 -29.87 -0.19
N PRO A 254 6.83 -30.03 0.54
CA PRO A 254 7.01 -29.33 1.82
C PRO A 254 7.05 -27.81 1.67
N THR A 255 7.60 -27.31 0.56
CA THR A 255 7.66 -25.86 0.31
C THR A 255 6.28 -25.31 0.00
N VAL A 256 5.50 -25.98 -0.85
CA VAL A 256 4.14 -25.54 -1.20
C VAL A 256 3.20 -25.60 0.01
N GLU A 257 3.27 -26.63 0.85
CA GLU A 257 2.51 -26.69 2.10
C GLU A 257 2.84 -25.50 3.03
N THR A 258 4.11 -25.13 3.10
CA THR A 258 4.58 -23.95 3.86
C THR A 258 4.05 -22.65 3.27
N ILE A 259 4.22 -22.46 1.96
CA ILE A 259 3.80 -21.24 1.26
C ILE A 259 2.28 -21.11 1.32
N LEU A 260 1.52 -22.19 1.15
CA LEU A 260 0.06 -22.17 1.21
C LEU A 260 -0.43 -21.72 2.59
N ALA A 261 0.19 -22.20 3.67
CA ALA A 261 -0.15 -21.77 5.03
C ALA A 261 0.08 -20.26 5.21
N SER A 262 1.22 -19.76 4.71
CA SER A 262 1.57 -18.33 4.71
C SER A 262 0.60 -17.49 3.86
N ALA A 263 0.36 -17.89 2.61
CA ALA A 263 -0.54 -17.17 1.69
C ALA A 263 -1.97 -17.13 2.25
N SER A 264 -2.43 -18.21 2.89
CA SER A 264 -3.75 -18.26 3.52
C SER A 264 -3.88 -17.24 4.65
N THR A 265 -2.87 -17.08 5.50
CA THR A 265 -2.90 -16.06 6.57
C THR A 265 -2.87 -14.64 6.02
N VAL A 266 -2.13 -14.41 4.93
CA VAL A 266 -2.12 -13.10 4.25
C VAL A 266 -3.50 -12.79 3.67
N VAL A 267 -4.09 -13.74 2.95
CA VAL A 267 -5.44 -13.63 2.37
C VAL A 267 -6.48 -13.33 3.45
N ILE A 268 -6.45 -14.04 4.58
CA ILE A 268 -7.36 -13.77 5.70
C ILE A 268 -7.18 -12.35 6.23
N GLY A 269 -5.94 -11.90 6.40
CA GLY A 269 -5.63 -10.55 6.89
C GLY A 269 -6.17 -9.46 5.97
N VAL A 270 -5.88 -9.52 4.67
CA VAL A 270 -6.31 -8.50 3.71
C VAL A 270 -7.81 -8.55 3.43
N LEU A 271 -8.46 -9.72 3.49
CA LEU A 271 -9.92 -9.84 3.37
C LEU A 271 -10.68 -9.16 4.52
N CYS A 272 -10.03 -8.86 5.64
CA CYS A 272 -10.67 -8.09 6.71
C CYS A 272 -11.01 -6.65 6.27
N LEU A 273 -10.32 -6.12 5.24
CA LEU A 273 -10.62 -4.81 4.66
C LEU A 273 -11.99 -4.76 3.97
N LEU A 274 -12.62 -5.91 3.68
CA LEU A 274 -13.99 -5.97 3.15
C LEU A 274 -15.04 -5.35 4.08
N VAL A 275 -14.73 -5.23 5.38
CA VAL A 275 -15.64 -4.63 6.37
C VAL A 275 -15.46 -3.11 6.47
N SER A 276 -14.54 -2.53 5.70
CA SER A 276 -14.31 -1.09 5.68
C SER A 276 -15.53 -0.31 5.18
N LEU A 277 -15.73 0.87 5.77
CA LEU A 277 -16.73 1.84 5.35
C LEU A 277 -16.40 2.48 3.99
N THR A 278 -15.14 2.39 3.54
CA THR A 278 -14.67 3.01 2.31
C THR A 278 -14.61 1.99 1.15
N PRO A 279 -15.27 2.24 0.01
CA PRO A 279 -15.31 1.32 -1.13
C PRO A 279 -13.93 0.89 -1.66
N THR A 280 -13.02 1.85 -1.87
CA THR A 280 -11.67 1.58 -2.37
C THR A 280 -10.84 0.72 -1.43
N THR A 281 -11.02 0.85 -0.12
CA THR A 281 -10.39 -0.02 0.88
C THR A 281 -10.90 -1.46 0.76
N ARG A 282 -12.21 -1.66 0.55
CA ARG A 282 -12.80 -3.00 0.30
C ARG A 282 -12.26 -3.62 -1.00
N ALA A 283 -12.16 -2.80 -2.05
CA ALA A 283 -11.61 -3.21 -3.33
C ALA A 283 -10.13 -3.61 -3.20
N LEU A 284 -9.32 -2.84 -2.48
CA LEU A 284 -7.92 -3.16 -2.18
C LEU A 284 -7.79 -4.51 -1.45
N GLY A 285 -8.61 -4.76 -0.42
CA GLY A 285 -8.63 -6.04 0.29
C GLY A 285 -8.89 -7.23 -0.63
N THR A 286 -9.86 -7.08 -1.53
CA THR A 286 -10.22 -8.14 -2.48
C THR A 286 -9.18 -8.33 -3.56
N ALA A 287 -8.69 -7.23 -4.13
CA ALA A 287 -7.62 -7.24 -5.13
C ALA A 287 -6.35 -7.87 -4.56
N ALA A 288 -5.96 -7.49 -3.34
CA ALA A 288 -4.81 -8.07 -2.62
C ALA A 288 -4.98 -9.58 -2.40
N ALA A 289 -6.16 -10.02 -1.94
CA ALA A 289 -6.44 -11.45 -1.77
C ALA A 289 -6.29 -12.22 -3.08
N PHE A 290 -6.90 -11.70 -4.15
CA PHE A 290 -6.81 -12.29 -5.49
C PHE A 290 -5.36 -12.33 -6.01
N GLY A 291 -4.63 -11.23 -5.85
CA GLY A 291 -3.23 -11.10 -6.22
C GLY A 291 -2.33 -12.11 -5.52
N ILE A 292 -2.50 -12.28 -4.21
CA ILE A 292 -1.74 -13.27 -3.41
C ILE A 292 -2.04 -14.70 -3.85
N VAL A 293 -3.30 -15.02 -4.18
CA VAL A 293 -3.67 -16.35 -4.71
C VAL A 293 -2.97 -16.61 -6.05
N ILE A 294 -2.95 -15.65 -6.97
CA ILE A 294 -2.24 -15.80 -8.25
C ILE A 294 -0.73 -15.89 -8.03
N ALA A 295 -0.16 -15.04 -7.18
CA ALA A 295 1.26 -15.07 -6.83
C ALA A 295 1.66 -16.45 -6.26
N PHE A 296 0.82 -17.01 -5.39
CA PHE A 296 0.97 -18.37 -4.88
C PHE A 296 0.93 -19.40 -6.01
N LEU A 297 -0.05 -19.34 -6.92
CA LEU A 297 -0.17 -20.29 -8.02
C LEU A 297 1.06 -20.24 -8.94
N PHE A 298 1.54 -19.05 -9.28
CA PHE A 298 2.75 -18.89 -10.09
C PHE A 298 4.01 -19.37 -9.35
N GLY A 299 4.20 -18.98 -8.09
CA GLY A 299 5.34 -19.39 -7.27
C GLY A 299 5.37 -20.90 -6.99
N ALA A 300 4.21 -21.50 -6.73
CA ALA A 300 4.09 -22.92 -6.38
C ALA A 300 4.04 -23.85 -7.60
N PHE A 301 3.53 -23.40 -8.76
CA PHE A 301 3.29 -24.28 -9.91
C PHE A 301 3.98 -23.86 -11.21
N VAL A 302 4.16 -22.57 -11.47
CA VAL A 302 4.83 -22.11 -12.71
C VAL A 302 6.34 -22.09 -12.52
N LEU A 303 6.81 -21.46 -11.44
CA LEU A 303 8.24 -21.31 -11.15
C LEU A 303 9.00 -22.64 -11.07
N PRO A 304 8.54 -23.69 -10.36
CA PRO A 304 9.28 -24.96 -10.32
C PRO A 304 9.45 -25.58 -11.71
N GLY A 305 8.42 -25.51 -12.56
CA GLY A 305 8.47 -26.05 -13.91
C GLY A 305 9.44 -25.28 -14.80
N VAL A 306 9.51 -23.95 -14.68
CA VAL A 306 10.49 -23.14 -15.40
C VAL A 306 11.91 -23.41 -14.90
N LEU A 307 12.13 -23.51 -13.59
CA LEU A 307 13.44 -23.80 -13.00
C LEU A 307 14.03 -25.13 -13.49
N VAL A 308 13.21 -26.18 -13.62
CA VAL A 308 13.68 -27.50 -14.10
C VAL A 308 13.90 -27.57 -15.62
N LEU A 309 13.51 -26.56 -16.41
CA LEU A 309 13.95 -26.45 -17.80
C LEU A 309 15.47 -26.28 -17.86
N PHE A 310 16.01 -25.52 -16.92
CA PHE A 310 17.43 -25.22 -16.83
C PHE A 310 18.17 -26.22 -15.94
N GLY A 311 19.48 -26.36 -16.19
CA GLY A 311 20.35 -27.25 -15.39
C GLY A 311 20.92 -26.53 -14.17
N ARG A 312 21.84 -27.18 -13.45
CA ARG A 312 22.55 -26.60 -12.28
C ARG A 312 23.36 -25.34 -12.61
N TRP A 313 23.57 -25.05 -13.89
CA TRP A 313 24.36 -23.90 -14.35
C TRP A 313 23.75 -22.55 -13.97
N ILE A 314 22.43 -22.48 -13.73
CA ILE A 314 21.75 -21.26 -13.29
C ILE A 314 22.26 -20.74 -11.94
N PHE A 315 22.84 -21.62 -11.11
CA PHE A 315 23.47 -21.26 -9.84
C PHE A 315 24.95 -20.86 -10.00
N TRP A 316 25.45 -20.69 -11.22
CA TRP A 316 26.82 -20.22 -11.43
C TRP A 316 27.01 -18.85 -10.76
N PRO A 317 28.14 -18.61 -10.08
CA PRO A 317 29.35 -19.44 -9.96
C PRO A 317 29.31 -20.52 -8.85
N GLN A 318 28.42 -20.39 -7.86
CA GLN A 318 28.32 -21.33 -6.73
C GLN A 318 27.36 -22.49 -7.00
N ARG A 319 27.70 -23.33 -7.99
CA ARG A 319 26.87 -24.47 -8.40
C ARG A 319 26.82 -25.53 -7.28
N PRO A 320 25.63 -25.89 -6.76
CA PRO A 320 25.51 -26.92 -5.72
C PRO A 320 25.93 -28.29 -6.27
N LYS A 321 26.83 -28.96 -5.56
CA LYS A 321 27.30 -30.31 -5.85
C LYS A 321 26.81 -31.28 -4.79
N VAL A 322 26.66 -32.54 -5.17
CA VAL A 322 26.23 -33.58 -4.23
C VAL A 322 27.30 -33.76 -3.16
N GLY A 323 26.89 -33.72 -1.88
CA GLY A 323 27.78 -33.80 -0.72
C GLY A 323 28.30 -32.47 -0.17
N ASP A 324 27.90 -31.33 -0.75
CA ASP A 324 28.21 -30.02 -0.16
C ASP A 324 27.49 -29.84 1.19
N VAL A 325 28.23 -29.46 2.23
CA VAL A 325 27.68 -29.16 3.56
C VAL A 325 27.36 -27.67 3.64
N THR A 326 26.08 -27.32 3.87
CA THR A 326 25.66 -25.94 4.12
C THR A 326 26.10 -25.51 5.53
N THR A 327 26.80 -24.38 5.63
CA THR A 327 27.23 -23.81 6.93
C THR A 327 26.59 -22.45 7.14
N HIS A 328 25.97 -22.23 8.30
CA HIS A 328 25.19 -21.03 8.61
C HIS A 328 25.90 -20.14 9.66
N ARG A 329 27.16 -19.77 9.40
CA ARG A 329 28.07 -19.14 10.38
C ARG A 329 27.47 -17.95 11.15
N VAL A 330 26.68 -17.09 10.49
CA VAL A 330 26.08 -15.90 11.13
C VAL A 330 24.98 -16.31 12.09
N PHE A 331 24.05 -17.16 11.65
CA PHE A 331 22.92 -17.58 12.48
C PHE A 331 23.30 -18.60 13.54
N ASP A 332 24.37 -19.37 13.32
CA ASP A 332 25.00 -20.16 14.37
C ASP A 332 25.54 -19.27 15.50
N ALA A 333 26.13 -18.11 15.17
CA ALA A 333 26.59 -17.16 16.18
C ALA A 333 25.42 -16.49 16.93
N VAL A 334 24.37 -16.07 16.20
CA VAL A 334 23.15 -15.51 16.80
C VAL A 334 22.48 -16.53 17.73
N GLY A 335 22.29 -17.76 17.26
CA GLY A 335 21.72 -18.85 18.05
C GLY A 335 22.53 -19.16 19.30
N ASN A 336 23.86 -19.19 19.19
CA ASN A 336 24.74 -19.37 20.35
C ASN A 336 24.61 -18.24 21.38
N GLN A 337 24.42 -17.01 20.93
CA GLN A 337 24.24 -15.87 21.83
C GLN A 337 22.86 -15.93 22.54
N VAL A 338 21.80 -16.25 21.80
CA VAL A 338 20.45 -16.52 22.34
C VAL A 338 20.46 -17.68 23.34
N ALA A 339 21.22 -18.73 23.07
CA ALA A 339 21.35 -19.87 23.97
C ALA A 339 22.00 -19.50 25.31
N LYS A 340 23.02 -18.63 25.29
CA LYS A 340 23.80 -18.22 26.47
C LYS A 340 23.05 -17.23 27.36
N ARG A 341 22.32 -16.25 26.78
CA ARG A 341 21.69 -15.16 27.53
C ARG A 341 20.27 -14.83 27.02
N PRO A 342 19.33 -15.78 27.05
CA PRO A 342 17.99 -15.56 26.49
C PRO A 342 17.21 -14.43 27.19
N GLY A 343 17.33 -14.32 28.51
CA GLY A 343 16.63 -13.27 29.28
C GLY A 343 17.13 -11.86 28.96
N THR A 344 18.45 -11.66 28.90
CA THR A 344 19.03 -10.33 28.60
C THR A 344 18.68 -9.88 27.19
N ILE A 345 18.80 -10.76 26.20
CA ILE A 345 18.47 -10.42 24.80
C ILE A 345 17.00 -10.05 24.69
N LEU A 346 16.12 -10.85 25.30
CA LEU A 346 14.68 -10.55 25.31
C LEU A 346 14.40 -9.17 25.92
N THR A 347 14.93 -8.88 27.11
CA THR A 347 14.71 -7.58 27.77
C THR A 347 15.26 -6.42 26.94
N THR A 348 16.49 -6.53 26.41
CA THR A 348 17.07 -5.47 25.58
C THR A 348 16.27 -5.24 24.29
N SER A 349 15.84 -6.29 23.60
CA SER A 349 15.01 -6.18 22.41
C SER A 349 13.63 -5.57 22.72
N LEU A 350 12.99 -5.96 23.81
CA LEU A 350 11.70 -5.38 24.24
C LEU A 350 11.84 -3.91 24.65
N VAL A 351 12.92 -3.53 25.33
CA VAL A 351 13.19 -2.12 25.67
C VAL A 351 13.41 -1.31 24.40
N PHE A 352 14.19 -1.82 23.45
CA PHE A 352 14.39 -1.16 22.16
C PHE A 352 13.07 -0.95 21.41
N LEU A 353 12.25 -2.00 21.24
CA LEU A 353 10.93 -1.89 20.59
C LEU A 353 9.99 -0.96 21.37
N GLY A 354 10.03 -0.98 22.71
CA GLY A 354 9.24 -0.11 23.56
C GLY A 354 9.59 1.38 23.40
N ILE A 355 10.87 1.70 23.17
CA ILE A 355 11.29 3.09 22.85
C ILE A 355 10.70 3.50 21.50
N LEU A 356 10.74 2.64 20.48
CA LEU A 356 10.16 2.94 19.17
C LEU A 356 8.64 3.14 19.24
N CYS A 357 7.94 2.44 20.14
CA CYS A 357 6.51 2.64 20.37
C CYS A 357 6.18 4.05 20.90
N LEU A 358 7.13 4.80 21.47
CA LEU A 358 6.86 6.15 21.97
C LEU A 358 6.46 7.11 20.83
N GLY A 359 6.96 6.89 19.61
CA GLY A 359 6.58 7.68 18.45
C GLY A 359 5.09 7.54 18.11
N TYR A 360 4.44 6.43 18.46
CA TYR A 360 3.01 6.22 18.19
C TYR A 360 2.13 7.29 18.85
N PHE A 361 2.48 7.73 20.05
CA PHE A 361 1.72 8.77 20.77
C PHE A 361 1.87 10.17 20.17
N GLN A 362 2.76 10.35 19.20
CA GLN A 362 3.00 11.63 18.53
C GLN A 362 2.32 11.69 17.15
N ILE A 363 1.72 10.59 16.69
CA ILE A 363 1.10 10.51 15.38
C ILE A 363 -0.13 11.42 15.34
N THR A 364 -0.17 12.29 14.33
CA THR A 364 -1.36 13.01 13.90
C THR A 364 -1.78 12.47 12.53
N THR A 365 -3.09 12.30 12.32
CA THR A 365 -3.67 11.84 11.05
C THR A 365 -4.54 12.92 10.41
N GLY A 366 -4.85 12.76 9.13
CA GLY A 366 -5.68 13.67 8.35
C GLY A 366 -4.82 14.69 7.59
N LEU A 367 -4.39 14.33 6.38
CA LEU A 367 -3.69 15.23 5.46
C LEU A 367 -4.65 16.32 4.99
N THR A 368 -4.11 17.52 4.80
CA THR A 368 -4.79 18.57 4.04
C THR A 368 -4.59 18.31 2.54
N GLN A 369 -5.34 19.02 1.68
CA GLN A 369 -5.16 18.99 0.22
C GLN A 369 -3.69 19.16 -0.19
N SER A 370 -2.99 20.13 0.39
CA SER A 370 -1.61 20.45 0.01
C SER A 370 -0.59 19.44 0.51
N ASP A 371 -0.89 18.74 1.60
CA ASP A 371 0.00 17.73 2.18
C ASP A 371 -0.10 16.35 1.50
N GLN A 372 -0.97 16.17 0.49
CA GLN A 372 -1.09 14.89 -0.24
C GLN A 372 0.08 14.64 -1.21
N PHE A 373 0.69 15.72 -1.71
CA PHE A 373 1.77 15.66 -2.68
C PHE A 373 3.14 15.79 -2.01
N ILE A 374 4.13 15.03 -2.50
CA ILE A 374 5.52 15.17 -2.01
C ILE A 374 6.10 16.52 -2.45
N ASP A 375 5.85 16.89 -3.71
CA ASP A 375 6.19 18.19 -4.29
C ASP A 375 4.90 18.93 -4.59
N LYS A 376 4.76 20.18 -4.12
CA LYS A 376 3.53 20.97 -4.30
C LYS A 376 3.30 21.29 -5.79
N PRO A 377 2.20 20.82 -6.40
CA PRO A 377 1.87 21.17 -7.77
C PRO A 377 1.31 22.59 -7.88
N GLU A 378 1.24 23.11 -9.11
CA GLU A 378 0.75 24.46 -9.42
C GLU A 378 -0.66 24.70 -8.87
N SER A 379 -1.57 23.73 -9.03
CA SER A 379 -2.96 23.87 -8.55
C SER A 379 -3.05 24.10 -7.05
N ILE A 380 -2.21 23.41 -6.27
CA ILE A 380 -2.15 23.54 -4.82
C ILE A 380 -1.47 24.85 -4.41
N ALA A 381 -0.38 25.23 -5.08
CA ALA A 381 0.30 26.48 -4.79
C ALA A 381 -0.62 27.69 -5.02
N ALA A 382 -1.37 27.68 -6.13
CA ALA A 382 -2.36 28.71 -6.44
C ALA A 382 -3.59 28.65 -5.52
N ALA A 383 -3.99 27.47 -5.04
CA ALA A 383 -5.07 27.35 -4.04
C ALA A 383 -4.69 27.98 -2.70
N GLU A 384 -3.41 27.89 -2.29
CA GLU A 384 -2.91 28.49 -1.05
C GLU A 384 -2.78 30.01 -1.13
N THR A 385 -2.45 30.56 -2.30
CA THR A 385 -2.32 32.02 -2.49
C THR A 385 -3.64 32.72 -2.79
N LEU A 386 -4.63 32.01 -3.32
CA LEU A 386 -5.92 32.59 -3.71
C LEU A 386 -6.62 33.33 -2.56
N PRO A 387 -6.70 32.80 -1.32
CA PRO A 387 -7.35 33.51 -0.21
C PRO A 387 -6.63 34.77 0.26
N ASP A 388 -5.30 34.87 0.03
CA ASP A 388 -4.54 36.07 0.39
C ASP A 388 -4.90 37.25 -0.54
N GLU A 389 -5.16 36.96 -1.81
CA GLU A 389 -5.53 37.93 -2.85
C GLU A 389 -7.04 38.19 -2.93
N PHE A 390 -7.85 37.17 -2.63
CA PHE A 390 -9.32 37.19 -2.67
C PHE A 390 -9.89 36.56 -1.38
N PRO A 391 -10.03 37.34 -0.29
CA PRO A 391 -10.45 36.80 1.02
C PRO A 391 -11.79 36.07 1.03
N ASP A 392 -12.70 36.44 0.11
CA ASP A 392 -14.04 35.85 -0.01
C ASP A 392 -14.10 34.63 -0.96
N VAL A 393 -12.99 34.32 -1.66
CA VAL A 393 -12.93 33.26 -2.67
C VAL A 393 -12.04 32.13 -2.18
N SER A 394 -12.64 30.94 -2.04
CA SER A 394 -11.90 29.70 -1.83
C SER A 394 -11.71 28.97 -3.16
N ALA A 395 -10.54 28.35 -3.35
CA ALA A 395 -10.29 27.48 -4.50
C ALA A 395 -11.15 26.21 -4.43
N THR A 396 -11.55 25.82 -3.22
CA THR A 396 -12.40 24.66 -2.93
C THR A 396 -13.44 25.05 -1.88
N PRO A 397 -14.51 25.78 -2.26
CA PRO A 397 -15.56 26.16 -1.31
C PRO A 397 -16.28 24.91 -0.78
N ALA A 398 -16.82 25.01 0.44
CA ALA A 398 -17.70 23.98 0.95
C ALA A 398 -19.00 23.97 0.14
N LEU A 399 -19.51 22.78 -0.15
CA LEU A 399 -20.74 22.61 -0.91
C LEU A 399 -21.85 22.19 0.04
N VAL A 400 -22.94 22.93 0.08
CA VAL A 400 -24.11 22.62 0.91
C VAL A 400 -25.29 22.29 0.02
N SER A 401 -25.81 21.06 0.16
CA SER A 401 -27.05 20.61 -0.47
C SER A 401 -28.19 20.68 0.54
N THR A 402 -29.33 21.27 0.18
CA THR A 402 -30.52 21.41 1.03
C THR A 402 -31.76 21.60 0.17
N SER A 403 -32.93 21.18 0.65
CA SER A 403 -34.21 21.54 0.02
C SER A 403 -34.71 22.94 0.40
N GLU A 404 -34.11 23.58 1.41
CA GLU A 404 -34.48 24.88 1.96
C GLU A 404 -33.30 25.89 1.90
N PRO A 405 -32.81 26.25 0.69
CA PRO A 405 -31.59 27.05 0.53
C PRO A 405 -31.68 28.43 1.17
N ALA A 406 -32.86 29.05 1.22
CA ALA A 406 -33.04 30.36 1.82
C ALA A 406 -32.81 30.36 3.35
N GLU A 407 -33.23 29.31 4.04
CA GLU A 407 -33.02 29.17 5.49
C GLU A 407 -31.54 28.88 5.80
N ALA A 408 -30.92 27.99 5.02
CA ALA A 408 -29.49 27.69 5.15
C ALA A 408 -28.62 28.92 4.89
N THR A 409 -28.91 29.72 3.86
CA THR A 409 -28.18 30.97 3.58
C THR A 409 -28.32 31.97 4.72
N GLU A 410 -29.53 32.18 5.26
CA GLU A 410 -29.74 33.13 6.37
C GLU A 410 -28.94 32.72 7.62
N LEU A 411 -28.90 31.42 7.94
CA LEU A 411 -28.13 30.89 9.07
C LEU A 411 -26.62 31.08 8.87
N LEU A 412 -26.11 30.77 7.68
CA LEU A 412 -24.69 30.84 7.36
C LEU A 412 -24.20 32.30 7.30
N GLU A 413 -24.94 33.19 6.64
CA GLU A 413 -24.61 34.63 6.59
C GLU A 413 -24.70 35.28 7.98
N ALA A 414 -25.62 34.84 8.84
CA ALA A 414 -25.72 35.32 10.22
C ALA A 414 -24.48 35.00 11.06
N GLU A 415 -23.76 33.93 10.72
CA GLU A 415 -22.49 33.55 11.35
C GLU A 415 -21.26 34.16 10.64
N GLY A 416 -21.47 34.91 9.56
CA GLY A 416 -20.44 35.65 8.83
C GLY A 416 -19.77 34.85 7.71
N TYR A 417 -20.40 33.77 7.24
CA TYR A 417 -19.93 33.03 6.07
C TYR A 417 -20.40 33.69 4.77
N THR A 418 -19.56 33.64 3.73
CA THR A 418 -19.92 34.11 2.40
C THR A 418 -20.58 32.96 1.64
N VAL A 419 -21.83 33.14 1.23
CA VAL A 419 -22.63 32.11 0.56
C VAL A 419 -23.00 32.56 -0.85
N THR A 420 -22.76 31.70 -1.84
CA THR A 420 -23.18 31.91 -3.23
C THR A 420 -23.91 30.67 -3.73
N GLU A 421 -25.02 30.84 -4.44
CA GLU A 421 -25.74 29.72 -5.04
C GLU A 421 -25.23 29.46 -6.47
N SER A 422 -24.85 28.21 -6.76
CA SER A 422 -24.45 27.77 -8.11
C SER A 422 -24.89 26.32 -8.33
N ASP A 423 -25.51 26.04 -9.47
CA ASP A 423 -25.96 24.70 -9.89
C ASP A 423 -26.83 23.96 -8.86
N GLY A 424 -27.68 24.71 -8.15
CA GLY A 424 -28.58 24.15 -7.13
C GLY A 424 -27.91 23.76 -5.82
N LEU A 425 -26.61 24.08 -5.65
CA LEU A 425 -25.85 23.93 -4.41
C LEU A 425 -25.45 25.30 -3.86
N LEU A 426 -25.35 25.40 -2.54
CA LEU A 426 -24.77 26.58 -1.89
C LEU A 426 -23.25 26.38 -1.77
N GLN A 427 -22.48 27.29 -2.33
CA GLN A 427 -21.04 27.38 -2.15
C GLN A 427 -20.75 28.30 -0.97
N VAL A 428 -20.09 27.76 0.04
CA VAL A 428 -19.79 28.48 1.29
C VAL A 428 -18.28 28.65 1.41
N SER A 429 -17.85 29.90 1.49
CA SER A 429 -16.45 30.26 1.77
C SER A 429 -16.29 30.58 3.27
N GLY A 430 -15.29 29.94 3.89
CA GLY A 430 -14.93 30.15 5.29
C GLY A 430 -15.50 29.10 6.25
N GLY A 431 -14.83 28.96 7.40
CA GLY A 431 -15.16 27.97 8.43
C GLY A 431 -14.62 26.57 8.14
N THR A 432 -14.67 25.72 9.16
CA THR A 432 -14.36 24.28 9.03
C THR A 432 -15.63 23.47 8.77
N THR A 433 -15.50 22.27 8.20
CA THR A 433 -16.63 21.34 8.01
C THR A 433 -17.43 21.10 9.28
N GLU A 434 -16.75 20.99 10.43
CA GLU A 434 -17.39 20.78 11.73
C GLU A 434 -18.23 21.99 12.16
N GLU A 435 -17.71 23.20 11.95
CA GLU A 435 -18.43 24.44 12.22
C GLU A 435 -19.67 24.53 11.33
N LEU A 436 -19.53 24.38 10.01
CA LEU A 436 -20.64 24.45 9.06
C LEU A 436 -21.77 23.44 9.39
N ARG A 437 -21.40 22.19 9.73
CA ARG A 437 -22.39 21.18 10.14
C ARG A 437 -23.05 21.51 11.48
N SER A 438 -22.33 22.16 12.39
CA SER A 438 -22.89 22.63 13.66
C SER A 438 -23.89 23.77 13.44
N SER A 439 -23.56 24.74 12.59
CA SER A 439 -24.42 25.89 12.27
C SER A 439 -25.71 25.46 11.56
N LEU A 440 -25.60 24.45 10.70
CA LEU A 440 -26.74 23.85 9.98
C LEU A 440 -27.47 22.76 10.77
N SER A 441 -27.10 22.54 12.04
CA SER A 441 -27.68 21.47 12.85
C SER A 441 -29.18 21.70 13.08
N GLY A 442 -30.00 20.73 12.63
CA GLY A 442 -31.46 20.80 12.73
C GLY A 442 -32.17 21.16 11.42
N THR A 443 -31.42 21.49 10.36
CA THR A 443 -31.93 21.58 8.98
C THR A 443 -31.79 20.25 8.25
N ASP A 444 -32.24 20.17 6.99
CA ASP A 444 -31.98 19.04 6.09
C ASP A 444 -30.66 19.19 5.31
N ALA A 445 -29.90 20.24 5.58
CA ALA A 445 -28.71 20.59 4.83
C ALA A 445 -27.56 19.60 5.08
N LYS A 446 -26.87 19.23 4.00
CA LYS A 446 -25.71 18.33 4.01
C LYS A 446 -24.48 19.07 3.52
N VAL A 447 -23.37 18.91 4.23
CA VAL A 447 -22.10 19.57 3.89
C VAL A 447 -21.15 18.59 3.20
N GLY A 448 -20.71 18.98 2.00
CA GLY A 448 -19.73 18.33 1.14
C GLY A 448 -18.67 19.30 0.62
N GLY A 449 -17.99 18.91 -0.46
CA GLY A 449 -16.78 19.57 -0.93
C GLY A 449 -15.51 18.95 -0.33
N ALA A 450 -14.36 19.31 -0.87
CA ALA A 450 -13.11 18.56 -0.64
C ALA A 450 -12.67 18.48 0.83
N ASP A 451 -12.85 19.55 1.61
CA ASP A 451 -12.51 19.54 3.05
C ASP A 451 -13.46 18.66 3.86
N ALA A 452 -14.74 18.61 3.47
CA ALA A 452 -15.72 17.73 4.10
C ALA A 452 -15.46 16.25 3.75
N GLU A 453 -15.02 15.99 2.53
CA GLU A 453 -14.59 14.66 2.08
C GLU A 453 -13.38 14.14 2.86
N LEU A 454 -12.34 14.98 3.04
CA LEU A 454 -11.17 14.64 3.86
C LEU A 454 -11.54 14.40 5.32
N TYR A 455 -12.42 15.25 5.87
CA TYR A 455 -12.92 15.11 7.25
C TYR A 455 -13.71 13.81 7.45
N ASP A 456 -14.63 13.48 6.55
CA ASP A 456 -15.43 12.25 6.63
C ASP A 456 -14.57 11.01 6.41
N THR A 457 -13.58 11.08 5.52
CA THR A 457 -12.61 10.00 5.31
C THR A 457 -11.78 9.73 6.56
N GLU A 458 -11.31 10.76 7.26
CA GLU A 458 -10.59 10.60 8.53
C GLU A 458 -11.48 9.96 9.62
N GLN A 459 -12.72 10.41 9.75
CA GLN A 459 -13.69 9.83 10.70
C GLN A 459 -14.00 8.36 10.38
N ALA A 460 -14.22 8.03 9.11
CA ALA A 460 -14.47 6.66 8.68
C ALA A 460 -13.24 5.79 8.92
N ALA A 461 -12.04 6.28 8.61
CA ALA A 461 -10.79 5.59 8.88
C ALA A 461 -10.60 5.33 10.39
N GLU A 462 -11.00 6.25 11.28
CA GLU A 462 -10.94 6.03 12.73
C GLU A 462 -11.85 4.86 13.16
N ARG A 463 -13.09 4.84 12.67
CA ARG A 463 -14.05 3.75 12.94
C ARG A 463 -13.54 2.42 12.41
N ASP A 464 -12.99 2.42 11.20
CA ASP A 464 -12.37 1.26 10.58
C ASP A 464 -11.20 0.75 11.41
N ARG A 465 -10.28 1.61 11.86
CA ARG A 465 -9.15 1.24 12.72
C ARG A 465 -9.64 0.56 14.02
N MET A 466 -10.67 1.10 14.66
CA MET A 466 -11.24 0.55 15.89
C MET A 466 -11.84 -0.85 15.70
N PHE A 467 -12.41 -1.15 14.53
CA PHE A 467 -13.07 -2.43 14.27
C PHE A 467 -12.15 -3.46 13.58
N ILE A 468 -11.40 -3.05 12.57
CA ILE A 468 -10.57 -3.94 11.74
C ILE A 468 -9.35 -4.44 12.52
N PHE A 469 -8.72 -3.62 13.37
CA PHE A 469 -7.55 -4.05 14.16
C PHE A 469 -7.84 -5.28 15.05
N PRO A 470 -8.87 -5.27 15.92
CA PRO A 470 -9.19 -6.45 16.72
C PRO A 470 -9.69 -7.62 15.86
N LEU A 471 -10.41 -7.36 14.76
CA LEU A 471 -10.90 -8.40 13.85
C LEU A 471 -9.74 -9.18 13.23
N VAL A 472 -8.75 -8.47 12.66
CA VAL A 472 -7.57 -9.08 12.02
C VAL A 472 -6.78 -9.89 13.04
N LEU A 473 -6.48 -9.33 14.22
CA LEU A 473 -5.75 -10.05 15.27
C LEU A 473 -6.50 -11.30 15.74
N GLY A 474 -7.83 -11.21 15.88
CA GLY A 474 -8.68 -12.32 16.28
C GLY A 474 -8.69 -13.45 15.25
N LEU A 475 -8.90 -13.13 13.97
CA LEU A 475 -8.91 -14.12 12.88
C LEU A 475 -7.55 -14.78 12.70
N VAL A 476 -6.49 -13.99 12.75
CA VAL A 476 -5.11 -14.48 12.71
C VAL A 476 -4.80 -15.39 13.91
N PHE A 477 -5.20 -14.98 15.12
CA PHE A 477 -5.03 -15.79 16.32
C PHE A 477 -5.70 -17.15 16.14
N VAL A 478 -6.95 -17.17 15.68
CA VAL A 478 -7.71 -18.39 15.41
C VAL A 478 -7.00 -19.26 14.35
N ALA A 479 -6.57 -18.67 13.24
CA ALA A 479 -5.83 -19.39 12.19
C ALA A 479 -4.54 -20.03 12.74
N LEU A 480 -3.78 -19.30 13.56
CA LEU A 480 -2.57 -19.80 14.20
C LEU A 480 -2.85 -20.89 15.23
N VAL A 481 -3.96 -20.81 15.98
CA VAL A 481 -4.38 -21.88 16.90
C VAL A 481 -4.65 -23.17 16.13
N PHE A 482 -5.34 -23.10 14.99
CA PHE A 482 -5.57 -24.28 14.16
C PHE A 482 -4.28 -24.85 13.57
N LEU A 483 -3.38 -23.97 13.09
CA LEU A 483 -2.13 -24.38 12.46
C LEU A 483 -1.14 -24.99 13.45
N LEU A 484 -0.95 -24.35 14.60
CA LEU A 484 0.04 -24.75 15.60
C LEU A 484 -0.53 -25.78 16.58
N ARG A 485 -1.86 -25.89 16.72
CA ARG A 485 -2.55 -26.68 17.75
C ARG A 485 -2.10 -26.30 19.18
N SER A 486 -1.76 -25.03 19.37
CA SER A 486 -1.28 -24.44 20.62
C SER A 486 -2.07 -23.15 20.89
N LEU A 487 -2.25 -22.77 22.15
CA LEU A 487 -2.82 -21.48 22.55
C LEU A 487 -1.73 -20.47 22.94
N VAL A 488 -0.65 -20.94 23.54
CA VAL A 488 0.44 -20.07 24.03
C VAL A 488 1.27 -19.53 22.86
N ALA A 489 1.56 -20.36 21.87
CA ALA A 489 2.37 -19.95 20.72
C ALA A 489 1.67 -18.85 19.89
N PRO A 490 0.40 -19.00 19.47
CA PRO A 490 -0.33 -17.92 18.80
C PRO A 490 -0.43 -16.64 19.62
N ALA A 491 -0.68 -16.73 20.93
CA ALA A 491 -0.79 -15.54 21.79
C ALA A 491 0.52 -14.72 21.79
N ILE A 492 1.67 -15.41 21.91
CA ILE A 492 2.99 -14.77 21.86
C ILE A 492 3.25 -14.18 20.48
N MET A 493 2.92 -14.92 19.41
CA MET A 493 3.11 -14.45 18.04
C MET A 493 2.30 -13.19 17.77
N VAL A 494 1.00 -13.20 18.09
CA VAL A 494 0.10 -12.05 17.92
C VAL A 494 0.57 -10.86 18.76
N ALA A 495 0.97 -11.07 20.02
CA ALA A 495 1.52 -10.00 20.85
C ALA A 495 2.82 -9.42 20.29
N SER A 496 3.70 -10.26 19.74
CA SER A 496 4.97 -9.81 19.15
C SER A 496 4.76 -9.04 17.84
N VAL A 497 3.78 -9.45 17.03
CA VAL A 497 3.39 -8.76 15.81
C VAL A 497 2.76 -7.41 16.15
N LEU A 498 1.84 -7.37 17.13
CA LEU A 498 1.25 -6.11 17.60
C LEU A 498 2.32 -5.13 18.11
N LEU A 499 3.25 -5.60 18.94
CA LEU A 499 4.35 -4.77 19.44
C LEU A 499 5.19 -4.21 18.28
N THR A 500 5.50 -5.04 17.29
CA THR A 500 6.29 -4.61 16.12
C THR A 500 5.52 -3.62 15.27
N ASN A 501 4.20 -3.79 15.15
CA ASN A 501 3.33 -2.89 14.41
C ASN A 501 3.32 -1.48 15.01
N VAL A 502 3.09 -1.39 16.33
CA VAL A 502 3.12 -0.12 17.06
C VAL A 502 4.51 0.52 16.99
N ALA A 503 5.58 -0.29 17.11
CA ALA A 503 6.95 0.18 16.94
C ALA A 503 7.25 0.68 15.52
N ALA A 504 6.67 0.03 14.50
CA ALA A 504 6.83 0.42 13.10
C ALA A 504 6.10 1.73 12.80
N LEU A 505 4.88 1.91 13.32
CA LEU A 505 4.14 3.18 13.22
C LEU A 505 4.88 4.31 13.93
N GLY A 506 5.38 4.08 15.15
CA GLY A 506 6.12 5.10 15.89
C GLY A 506 7.47 5.47 15.26
N LEU A 507 8.24 4.49 14.77
CA LEU A 507 9.47 4.76 14.04
C LEU A 507 9.19 5.40 12.68
N GLY A 508 8.16 4.93 11.98
CA GLY A 508 7.72 5.48 10.70
C GLY A 508 7.30 6.94 10.83
N TRP A 509 6.66 7.31 11.95
CA TRP A 509 6.34 8.70 12.27
C TRP A 509 7.60 9.57 12.38
N TRP A 510 8.58 9.15 13.18
CA TRP A 510 9.84 9.90 13.32
C TRP A 510 10.63 10.01 12.01
N VAL A 511 10.60 8.95 11.19
CA VAL A 511 11.23 8.98 9.87
C VAL A 511 10.48 9.93 8.94
N SER A 512 9.15 9.88 8.92
CA SER A 512 8.32 10.71 8.04
C SER A 512 8.42 12.20 8.40
N SER A 513 8.22 12.53 9.67
CA SER A 513 8.33 13.92 10.16
C SER A 513 9.76 14.44 10.14
N GLY A 514 10.74 13.62 10.53
CA GLY A 514 12.13 14.06 10.68
C GLY A 514 12.96 14.07 9.39
N LEU A 515 12.84 13.03 8.55
CA LEU A 515 13.63 12.90 7.31
C LEU A 515 12.91 13.44 6.08
N PHE A 516 11.58 13.30 6.02
CA PHE A 516 10.79 13.69 4.85
C PHE A 516 9.98 14.99 5.07
N GLY A 517 9.90 15.48 6.31
CA GLY A 517 9.17 16.70 6.63
C GLY A 517 7.64 16.56 6.61
N PHE A 518 7.11 15.33 6.59
CA PHE A 518 5.65 15.12 6.59
C PHE A 518 5.06 15.48 7.95
N GLU A 519 4.14 16.44 7.97
CA GLU A 519 3.55 16.96 9.21
C GLU A 519 2.45 16.06 9.79
N ARG A 520 1.84 15.21 8.96
CA ARG A 520 0.73 14.32 9.34
C ARG A 520 0.81 13.01 8.57
N PHE A 521 0.20 11.97 9.12
CA PHE A 521 -0.10 10.75 8.38
C PHE A 521 -1.41 10.88 7.62
N ASP A 522 -1.46 10.26 6.46
CA ASP A 522 -2.72 9.97 5.79
C ASP A 522 -3.63 9.13 6.71
N SER A 523 -4.94 9.34 6.57
CA SER A 523 -5.98 8.66 7.35
C SER A 523 -5.92 7.13 7.21
N THR A 524 -5.55 6.64 6.02
CA THR A 524 -5.50 5.21 5.67
C THR A 524 -4.15 4.56 5.98
N THR A 525 -3.06 5.33 6.09
CA THR A 525 -1.70 4.83 6.33
C THR A 525 -1.63 3.86 7.53
N PRO A 526 -2.18 4.19 8.73
CA PRO A 526 -2.13 3.27 9.87
C PRO A 526 -2.90 1.98 9.61
N LEU A 527 -4.03 2.04 8.90
CA LEU A 527 -4.84 0.87 8.57
C LEU A 527 -4.09 -0.07 7.63
N TYR A 528 -3.57 0.45 6.52
CA TYR A 528 -2.83 -0.34 5.55
C TYR A 528 -1.55 -0.92 6.14
N ALA A 529 -0.76 -0.09 6.82
CA ALA A 529 0.45 -0.55 7.51
C ALA A 529 0.12 -1.67 8.50
N PHE A 530 -0.95 -1.51 9.28
CA PHE A 530 -1.35 -2.52 10.25
C PHE A 530 -1.67 -3.86 9.57
N VAL A 531 -2.61 -3.84 8.63
CA VAL A 531 -3.09 -5.05 7.95
C VAL A 531 -1.97 -5.76 7.20
N PHE A 532 -1.16 -5.02 6.44
CA PHE A 532 -0.05 -5.61 5.69
C PHE A 532 1.05 -6.15 6.60
N LEU A 533 1.45 -5.43 7.66
CA LEU A 533 2.47 -5.92 8.59
C LEU A 533 2.01 -7.16 9.36
N VAL A 534 0.74 -7.23 9.75
CA VAL A 534 0.20 -8.42 10.40
C VAL A 534 0.13 -9.58 9.42
N ALA A 535 -0.38 -9.35 8.22
CA ALA A 535 -0.48 -10.36 7.16
C ALA A 535 0.89 -10.93 6.77
N LEU A 536 1.88 -10.05 6.55
CA LEU A 536 3.23 -10.38 6.06
C LEU A 536 4.27 -10.65 7.15
N GLY A 537 3.99 -10.37 8.43
CA GLY A 537 4.92 -10.67 9.53
C GLY A 537 4.78 -12.10 10.06
N ILE A 538 3.61 -12.71 9.87
CA ILE A 538 3.25 -13.98 10.49
C ILE A 538 3.78 -15.17 9.70
N ASP A 539 3.78 -15.06 8.38
CA ASP A 539 4.20 -16.08 7.42
C ASP A 539 5.56 -16.72 7.77
N TYR A 540 6.54 -15.90 8.07
CA TYR A 540 7.88 -16.35 8.38
C TYR A 540 7.96 -16.90 9.82
N THR A 541 7.10 -16.43 10.74
CA THR A 541 7.14 -16.86 12.15
C THR A 541 6.57 -18.26 12.25
N ILE A 542 5.56 -18.53 11.43
CA ILE A 542 5.11 -19.88 11.11
C ILE A 542 6.28 -20.72 10.59
N PHE A 543 7.09 -20.24 9.63
CA PHE A 543 8.21 -21.02 9.10
C PHE A 543 9.26 -21.38 10.17
N LEU A 544 9.65 -20.42 11.00
CA LEU A 544 10.59 -20.65 12.10
C LEU A 544 10.02 -21.64 13.13
N VAL A 545 8.76 -21.44 13.54
CA VAL A 545 8.10 -22.25 14.57
C VAL A 545 7.80 -23.66 14.08
N THR A 546 7.37 -23.83 12.83
CA THR A 546 7.14 -25.16 12.24
C THR A 546 8.45 -25.97 12.16
N ARG A 547 9.55 -25.35 11.71
CA ARG A 547 10.87 -25.98 11.74
C ARG A 547 11.36 -26.26 13.16
N ALA A 548 11.10 -25.35 14.10
CA ALA A 548 11.43 -25.57 15.51
C ALA A 548 10.65 -26.76 16.10
N ARG A 549 9.38 -26.95 15.70
CA ARG A 549 8.56 -28.09 16.09
C ARG A 549 9.11 -29.40 15.53
N GLU A 550 9.49 -29.40 14.25
CA GLU A 550 10.11 -30.57 13.61
C GLU A 550 11.38 -30.98 14.37
N ALA A 551 12.28 -30.03 14.65
CA ALA A 551 13.51 -30.30 15.38
C ALA A 551 13.27 -30.71 16.85
N ALA A 552 12.24 -30.14 17.50
CA ALA A 552 11.89 -30.44 18.88
C ALA A 552 11.55 -31.93 19.13
N THR A 553 11.09 -32.66 18.11
CA THR A 553 10.78 -34.10 18.22
C THR A 553 12.03 -34.95 18.51
N HIS A 554 13.22 -34.50 18.07
CA HIS A 554 14.48 -35.24 18.22
C HIS A 554 15.39 -34.71 19.33
N GLU A 555 15.44 -33.39 19.53
CA GLU A 555 16.40 -32.74 20.45
C GLU A 555 15.74 -31.84 21.52
N GLY A 556 14.41 -31.80 21.57
CA GLY A 556 13.62 -31.01 22.52
C GLY A 556 13.47 -29.54 22.12
N THR A 557 12.41 -28.87 22.60
CA THR A 557 12.00 -27.54 22.13
C THR A 557 13.09 -26.47 22.27
N ARG A 558 13.86 -26.53 23.36
CA ARG A 558 14.90 -25.54 23.65
C ARG A 558 16.10 -25.63 22.71
N SER A 559 16.44 -26.82 22.21
CA SER A 559 17.51 -27.02 21.22
C SER A 559 16.95 -26.80 19.82
N GLY A 560 15.77 -27.36 19.55
CA GLY A 560 15.12 -27.31 18.24
C GLY A 560 14.88 -25.89 17.71
N ILE A 561 14.57 -24.91 18.57
CA ILE A 561 14.43 -23.51 18.13
C ILE A 561 15.76 -22.90 17.65
N LEU A 562 16.89 -23.31 18.22
CA LEU A 562 18.22 -22.82 17.81
C LEU A 562 18.64 -23.46 16.49
N THR A 563 18.38 -24.77 16.34
CA THR A 563 18.59 -25.49 15.08
C THR A 563 17.74 -24.89 13.96
N ALA A 564 16.47 -24.58 14.25
CA ALA A 564 15.60 -23.90 13.30
C ALA A 564 16.10 -22.50 12.94
N LEU A 565 16.54 -21.71 13.92
CA LEU A 565 17.10 -20.38 13.69
C LEU A 565 18.37 -20.44 12.82
N SER A 566 19.29 -21.35 13.10
CA SER A 566 20.50 -21.57 12.29
C SER A 566 20.17 -21.94 10.85
N ALA A 567 19.24 -22.87 10.64
CA ALA A 567 18.91 -23.36 9.30
C ALA A 567 18.09 -22.36 8.47
N THR A 568 17.20 -21.58 9.10
CA THR A 568 16.23 -20.75 8.38
C THR A 568 16.55 -19.26 8.39
N GLY A 569 17.33 -18.79 9.37
CA GLY A 569 17.54 -17.35 9.59
C GLY A 569 18.09 -16.61 8.38
N GLY A 570 19.06 -17.19 7.66
CA GLY A 570 19.63 -16.54 6.47
C GLY A 570 18.62 -16.34 5.35
N VAL A 571 17.81 -17.37 5.07
CA VAL A 571 16.77 -17.33 4.04
C VAL A 571 15.69 -16.34 4.43
N ILE A 572 15.24 -16.37 5.68
CA ILE A 572 14.19 -15.48 6.15
C ILE A 572 14.65 -14.02 6.17
N THR A 573 15.85 -13.72 6.64
CA THR A 573 16.36 -12.35 6.65
C THR A 573 16.53 -11.81 5.24
N SER A 574 17.03 -12.61 4.29
CA SER A 574 17.09 -12.21 2.88
C SER A 574 15.70 -11.92 2.30
N ALA A 575 14.70 -12.76 2.61
CA ALA A 575 13.33 -12.55 2.19
C ALA A 575 12.70 -11.29 2.82
N GLY A 576 12.94 -11.06 4.11
CA GLY A 576 12.50 -9.88 4.83
C GLY A 576 13.07 -8.58 4.27
N ILE A 577 14.39 -8.54 4.02
CA ILE A 577 15.04 -7.37 3.39
C ILE A 577 14.47 -7.13 2.00
N LEU A 578 14.21 -8.19 1.24
CA LEU A 578 13.60 -8.09 -0.08
C LEU A 578 12.20 -7.49 -0.02
N LEU A 579 11.35 -8.02 0.85
CA LEU A 579 9.99 -7.52 1.03
C LEU A 579 10.00 -6.05 1.48
N ALA A 580 10.86 -5.69 2.44
CA ALA A 580 11.01 -4.31 2.90
C ALA A 580 11.44 -3.37 1.76
N ALA A 581 12.40 -3.78 0.93
CA ALA A 581 12.88 -2.97 -0.19
C ALA A 581 11.82 -2.82 -1.30
N VAL A 582 10.98 -3.84 -1.52
CA VAL A 582 9.85 -3.76 -2.47
C VAL A 582 8.81 -2.76 -1.98
N PHE A 583 8.44 -2.78 -0.69
CA PHE A 583 7.53 -1.77 -0.15
C PHE A 583 8.12 -0.36 -0.14
N ALA A 584 9.43 -0.22 0.09
CA ALA A 584 10.11 1.07 -0.02
C ALA A 584 10.01 1.68 -1.44
N ALA A 585 9.77 0.86 -2.48
CA ALA A 585 9.58 1.35 -3.85
C ALA A 585 8.28 2.15 -4.04
N LEU A 586 7.30 2.03 -3.13
CA LEU A 586 6.09 2.88 -3.16
C LEU A 586 6.43 4.37 -3.00
N GLY A 587 7.51 4.69 -2.27
CA GLY A 587 7.98 6.06 -2.10
C GLY A 587 8.63 6.69 -3.34
N VAL A 588 8.66 5.97 -4.48
CA VAL A 588 9.07 6.55 -5.78
C VAL A 588 7.96 7.41 -6.37
N LEU A 589 6.70 7.14 -6.00
CA LEU A 589 5.57 7.91 -6.47
C LEU A 589 5.46 9.21 -5.67
N PRO A 590 5.15 10.35 -6.32
CA PRO A 590 5.13 11.66 -5.68
C PRO A 590 3.87 11.91 -4.81
N LEU A 591 3.35 10.85 -4.17
CA LEU A 591 2.23 10.92 -3.22
C LEU A 591 2.69 10.53 -1.82
N VAL A 592 2.32 11.37 -0.86
CA VAL A 592 2.69 11.21 0.54
C VAL A 592 2.11 9.92 1.12
N VAL A 593 0.84 9.59 0.83
CA VAL A 593 0.21 8.35 1.32
C VAL A 593 0.98 7.08 0.91
N LEU A 594 1.41 6.97 -0.35
CA LEU A 594 2.14 5.80 -0.84
C LEU A 594 3.54 5.73 -0.24
N ALA A 595 4.21 6.87 -0.11
CA ALA A 595 5.51 6.96 0.56
C ALA A 595 5.41 6.55 2.04
N GLN A 596 4.41 7.04 2.77
CA GLN A 596 4.19 6.70 4.18
C GLN A 596 3.90 5.20 4.38
N VAL A 597 2.99 4.63 3.58
CA VAL A 597 2.70 3.19 3.58
C VAL A 597 3.98 2.38 3.33
N GLY A 598 4.75 2.78 2.31
CA GLY A 598 6.03 2.15 1.97
C GLY A 598 7.06 2.22 3.10
N ILE A 599 7.22 3.38 3.73
CA ILE A 599 8.15 3.62 4.85
C ILE A 599 7.77 2.75 6.06
N VAL A 600 6.50 2.83 6.51
CA VAL A 600 6.07 2.12 7.72
C VAL A 600 6.15 0.62 7.52
N ILE A 601 5.71 0.09 6.37
CA ILE A 601 5.78 -1.35 6.10
C ILE A 601 7.23 -1.81 5.95
N CYS A 602 8.09 -1.05 5.26
CA CYS A 602 9.51 -1.35 5.14
C CYS A 602 10.16 -1.49 6.52
N LEU A 603 9.97 -0.50 7.39
CA LEU A 603 10.52 -0.50 8.74
C LEU A 603 9.94 -1.63 9.59
N GLY A 604 8.63 -1.87 9.52
CA GLY A 604 7.98 -2.93 10.28
C GLY A 604 8.46 -4.33 9.88
N VAL A 605 8.62 -4.60 8.58
CA VAL A 605 9.17 -5.88 8.09
C VAL A 605 10.61 -6.06 8.55
N LEU A 606 11.44 -5.00 8.54
CA LEU A 606 12.82 -5.07 9.03
C LEU A 606 12.87 -5.32 10.55
N LEU A 607 12.04 -4.64 11.33
CA LEU A 607 11.95 -4.83 12.79
C LEU A 607 11.49 -6.26 13.12
N ASP A 608 10.46 -6.75 12.43
CA ASP A 608 9.96 -8.10 12.62
C ASP A 608 11.04 -9.15 12.30
N THR A 609 11.68 -9.03 11.14
CA THR A 609 12.63 -10.04 10.65
C THR A 609 13.96 -10.04 11.39
N LEU A 610 14.51 -8.86 11.70
CA LEU A 610 15.83 -8.72 12.33
C LEU A 610 15.77 -8.78 13.86
N ILE A 611 14.71 -8.25 14.47
CA ILE A 611 14.61 -8.16 15.93
C ILE A 611 13.68 -9.24 16.47
N VAL A 612 12.41 -9.24 16.06
CA VAL A 612 11.42 -10.11 16.70
C VAL A 612 11.68 -11.57 16.40
N ARG A 613 11.81 -11.90 15.13
CA ARG A 613 12.03 -13.25 14.65
C ARG A 613 13.38 -13.83 15.01
N SER A 614 14.43 -13.04 14.89
CA SER A 614 15.80 -13.54 15.09
C SER A 614 16.20 -13.56 16.57
N LEU A 615 15.59 -12.71 17.41
CA LEU A 615 15.98 -12.54 18.82
C LEU A 615 14.84 -12.79 19.79
N VAL A 616 13.71 -12.10 19.66
CA VAL A 616 12.61 -12.14 20.65
C VAL A 616 11.94 -13.51 20.70
N VAL A 617 11.45 -14.02 19.56
CA VAL A 617 10.72 -15.30 19.49
C VAL A 617 11.61 -16.46 19.94
N PRO A 618 12.85 -16.65 19.44
CA PRO A 618 13.76 -17.68 19.94
C PRO A 618 14.04 -17.58 21.44
N SER A 619 14.21 -16.37 21.97
CA SER A 619 14.45 -16.16 23.41
C SER A 619 13.24 -16.55 24.25
N ILE A 620 12.03 -16.20 23.83
CA ILE A 620 10.79 -16.58 24.51
C ILE A 620 10.60 -18.10 24.50
N VAL A 621 10.76 -18.75 23.34
CA VAL A 621 10.64 -20.20 23.21
C VAL A 621 11.70 -20.91 24.06
N ARG A 622 12.94 -20.40 24.09
CA ARG A 622 14.01 -20.95 24.93
C ARG A 622 13.68 -20.88 26.42
N LEU A 623 13.08 -19.77 26.89
CA LEU A 623 12.67 -19.59 28.28
C LEU A 623 11.49 -20.50 28.65
N LEU A 624 10.43 -20.50 27.82
CA LEU A 624 9.20 -21.27 28.07
C LEU A 624 9.37 -22.78 27.89
N GLY A 625 10.25 -23.21 26.98
CA GLY A 625 10.43 -24.63 26.63
C GLY A 625 9.11 -25.27 26.16
N GLU A 626 8.83 -26.48 26.65
CA GLU A 626 7.65 -27.27 26.25
C GLU A 626 6.30 -26.57 26.52
N LYS A 627 6.24 -25.59 27.44
CA LYS A 627 5.01 -24.82 27.69
C LYS A 627 4.55 -24.02 26.48
N PHE A 628 5.46 -23.70 25.55
CA PHE A 628 5.14 -22.98 24.31
C PHE A 628 4.12 -23.74 23.43
N TRP A 629 4.11 -25.06 23.49
CA TRP A 629 3.22 -25.89 22.66
C TRP A 629 1.84 -26.15 23.28
N TRP A 630 1.62 -25.74 24.53
CA TRP A 630 0.40 -26.07 25.27
C TRP A 630 -0.87 -25.61 24.51
N PRO A 631 -1.91 -26.47 24.37
CA PRO A 631 -2.09 -27.79 25.01
C PRO A 631 -1.46 -28.98 24.29
N ALA A 632 -0.99 -28.82 23.05
CA ALA A 632 -0.26 -29.88 22.37
C ALA A 632 1.10 -30.13 23.02
N ARG A 633 1.59 -31.38 22.94
CA ARG A 633 2.97 -31.73 23.26
C ARG A 633 3.61 -32.28 21.99
N PRO A 634 4.83 -31.85 21.61
CA PRO A 634 5.57 -32.53 20.55
C PRO A 634 5.76 -33.99 20.97
N ASP A 635 5.39 -34.95 20.11
CA ASP A 635 5.70 -36.35 20.36
C ASP A 635 7.23 -36.49 20.38
N HIS A 636 7.79 -36.72 21.56
CA HIS A 636 9.19 -37.07 21.68
C HIS A 636 9.35 -38.46 21.07
N ALA A 637 10.15 -38.59 20.02
CA ALA A 637 10.59 -39.90 19.57
C ALA A 637 11.35 -40.53 20.76
N ALA A 638 10.77 -41.58 21.35
CA ALA A 638 11.43 -42.33 22.40
C ALA A 638 12.80 -42.80 21.89
N LYS A 639 13.88 -42.36 22.55
CA LYS A 639 15.23 -42.83 22.29
C LYS A 639 15.40 -44.28 22.69
#